data_AF-A0A8E2JPB3-F1
#
_entry.id   AF-A0A8E2JPB3-F1
#
_cell.length_a   1.000
_cell.length_b   1.000
_cell.length_c   1.000
_cell.angle_alpha   90.00
_cell.angle_beta   90.00
_cell.angle_gamma   90.00
#
_symmetry.space_group_name_H-M   'P 1'
#
loop_
_entity.id
_entity.type
_entity.pdbx_description
1 polymer ?
#
loop_
_entity_poly.entity_id
_entity_poly.type
_entity_poly.pdbx_seq_one_letter_code
_entity_poly.pdbx_strand_id
1 'polypeptide(L)'
;MARNFPSLWPAAFVLVLLQACIARKSHSSDDVMLCGQYDIYNSSSGDLSFNSDAWNPDKHGGQCVTVNKNGTKFDATWKWKSDAASVHSYPHVNFNSPLLPVKMTSISSLTIQSQWSMSPGSSPSVTNDVEGLSQLNTIANAALDLFADSDPTKAQSEVDASYEIMIWLGSFGDPKPLGFSTGAACWNQSLGDVIFKLYIGKNHRGHSIFSWVSPLNMTDFNEDISPLLQALWRNGLVSPDALLGLVEFGTEASHSDKNVTFTMSNFGMALTAGPAPNLTLTAAPKSCSKSAAPISRDSSSFSWIFISTIVVAVRKMSEEVSSRNFCVAESTRVVSSRVETISTSSEYSSTAPNPQNVSRELSSLTLSSTRNPFEGDEYVLEEQFVHTEHEDRSVYSSNGEQSIQPEDDDQPPDFVPGPQPVQPVQPVQPAQPDQPDQSAQPVLLVHPFRPSQGRQLAPDQETESPPVADPILPAPALNPIPVELNEKHYNEDIEANAAGPIALKDPEKQESQAPTSPHKKVGIFRRLYNKFRAAYAPVVDPPLVLPICPNDKEKYCYLHTNRIPLYVFGIFAFLSLSAGMWLFVVCSYIFAWFGFFVVLLQFYLIVSYFVGIIGTDYDFESHQEVLRNHVITPENAPTVDIFLPCCMEPMEILENTYKHIQALDYPADKLQVHVMDDGNLEAVKELAARYGFQYRVRDDRPRLKKAGNLRWNFARTTGDFFAIFDADFCPRPDFLKEIMPEHLADDKTAIVQTPQFFRISNDQTWVEQGAGATQELFYRVVQVNRNKWGASICVGSNAVYRRESLEEVGGTAEIGFSEDVHTGFGAVNRGWKVKYMPICLATGVCPDTPRSFFSQQMRWCMGSTTLLSNPEFWKSNMSFIQKVCYMCGMMYYSAVALSIFISPVPGILLLWFRPEFFKYYNLAFAIPSILYGILLFHFWAKAHYGFNVQHIMVIQSYAYLNAIKDKIFGKALMWVPTGDAKAHKSNKYRNMRILCWLWTLIILGGLASAVTYRIVVDKFAWYNCLPLIILNVYNFYLAHPFLFHMG
;
A
#
# COMPACT_ATOMS: atom_id res chain seq x y z
N MET A 1 53.48 64.04 -14.42
CA MET A 1 52.17 64.36 -15.04
C MET A 1 52.05 63.58 -16.34
N ALA A 2 50.90 63.11 -16.81
CA ALA A 2 49.59 62.86 -16.18
C ALA A 2 48.70 62.08 -17.17
N ARG A 3 47.67 61.35 -16.69
CA ARG A 3 46.41 60.97 -17.40
C ARG A 3 46.56 60.18 -18.74
N ASN A 4 45.94 59.01 -18.97
CA ASN A 4 44.80 58.33 -18.33
C ASN A 4 44.87 56.82 -18.58
N PHE A 5 44.68 56.00 -17.53
CA PHE A 5 44.00 54.68 -17.50
C PHE A 5 44.33 53.99 -16.16
N PRO A 6 43.32 53.44 -15.45
CA PRO A 6 43.56 52.40 -14.46
C PRO A 6 42.75 51.13 -14.77
N SER A 7 43.38 49.99 -14.57
CA SER A 7 42.79 48.65 -14.63
C SER A 7 42.58 48.07 -13.21
N LEU A 8 41.83 46.95 -13.14
CA LEU A 8 41.81 45.89 -12.10
C LEU A 8 40.53 45.76 -11.25
N TRP A 9 39.79 44.69 -11.57
CA TRP A 9 39.17 43.67 -10.70
C TRP A 9 38.10 44.09 -9.64
N PRO A 10 37.00 43.30 -9.51
CA PRO A 10 35.87 43.68 -8.67
C PRO A 10 35.98 43.18 -7.22
N ALA A 11 35.84 44.11 -6.27
CA ALA A 11 35.48 43.81 -4.88
C ALA A 11 34.13 44.48 -4.56
N ALA A 12 33.04 43.75 -4.73
CA ALA A 12 31.66 44.23 -4.55
C ALA A 12 30.92 43.38 -3.51
N PHE A 13 31.35 43.50 -2.26
CA PHE A 13 30.69 42.96 -1.08
C PHE A 13 30.58 44.08 -0.04
N VAL A 14 29.50 44.11 0.76
CA VAL A 14 29.20 45.13 1.79
C VAL A 14 28.91 46.55 1.26
N LEU A 15 27.62 46.85 0.99
CA LEU A 15 26.99 48.14 1.37
C LEU A 15 25.46 48.17 1.11
N VAL A 16 24.68 47.42 1.90
CA VAL A 16 23.25 47.71 2.15
C VAL A 16 23.01 47.56 3.66
N LEU A 17 23.57 48.50 4.44
CA LEU A 17 23.44 48.58 5.90
C LEU A 17 23.42 50.05 6.32
N LEU A 18 22.27 50.73 6.19
CA LEU A 18 22.05 52.05 6.83
C LEU A 18 20.57 52.52 6.83
N GLN A 19 19.66 51.68 7.35
CA GLN A 19 18.31 52.17 7.74
C GLN A 19 17.73 51.46 8.98
N ALA A 20 18.61 51.03 9.90
CA ALA A 20 18.23 50.34 11.13
C ALA A 20 18.38 51.26 12.37
N CYS A 21 17.58 52.33 12.42
CA CYS A 21 17.61 53.26 13.56
C CYS A 21 16.28 54.00 13.80
N ILE A 22 15.24 53.27 14.26
CA ILE A 22 14.15 53.66 15.19
C ILE A 22 13.24 52.42 15.33
N ALA A 23 13.58 51.57 16.31
CA ALA A 23 12.78 50.45 16.83
C ALA A 23 13.62 49.72 17.89
N ARG A 24 13.70 50.26 19.12
CA ARG A 24 14.50 49.65 20.19
C ARG A 24 13.72 49.64 21.50
N LYS A 25 13.69 48.47 22.14
CA LYS A 25 13.09 48.14 23.46
C LYS A 25 11.55 48.18 23.55
N SER A 26 10.96 46.99 23.46
CA SER A 26 10.18 46.44 24.57
C SER A 26 10.44 44.93 24.69
N HIS A 27 11.62 44.58 25.18
CA HIS A 27 11.84 43.30 25.86
C HIS A 27 12.14 43.61 27.32
N SER A 28 11.48 42.86 28.20
CA SER A 28 11.77 42.78 29.63
C SER A 28 13.24 42.40 29.83
N SER A 29 13.87 42.92 30.89
CA SER A 29 15.21 42.50 31.30
C SER A 29 15.21 41.26 32.20
N ASP A 30 14.02 40.71 32.48
CA ASP A 30 13.76 39.88 33.67
C ASP A 30 13.06 38.54 33.32
N ASP A 31 12.97 38.19 32.04
CA ASP A 31 12.31 36.96 31.57
C ASP A 31 13.34 35.80 31.48
N VAL A 32 12.93 34.59 31.85
CA VAL A 32 13.80 33.40 31.94
C VAL A 32 13.69 32.59 30.65
N MET A 33 14.83 32.15 30.10
CA MET A 33 14.88 31.41 28.83
C MET A 33 15.55 30.04 29.01
N LEU A 34 14.86 29.00 28.56
CA LEU A 34 15.22 27.58 28.66
C LEU A 34 15.42 27.06 27.23
N CYS A 35 16.61 26.56 26.91
CA CYS A 35 16.98 26.13 25.54
C CYS A 35 17.81 24.84 25.49
N GLY A 36 18.22 24.32 26.65
CA GLY A 36 18.69 22.95 26.79
C GLY A 36 17.56 21.95 26.57
N GLN A 37 17.92 20.67 26.52
CA GLN A 37 16.98 19.61 26.15
C GLN A 37 15.94 19.30 27.23
N TYR A 38 16.33 19.49 28.50
CA TYR A 38 15.54 19.22 29.70
C TYR A 38 15.81 20.32 30.76
N ASP A 39 15.95 21.56 30.30
CA ASP A 39 15.99 22.74 31.18
C ASP A 39 14.60 22.90 31.85
N ILE A 40 14.59 23.05 33.17
CA ILE A 40 13.38 23.24 33.99
C ILE A 40 13.50 24.54 34.79
N TYR A 41 12.40 25.29 34.92
CA TYR A 41 12.29 26.47 35.78
C TYR A 41 11.05 26.38 36.69
N ASN A 42 11.21 26.59 37.98
CA ASN A 42 10.11 26.56 38.95
C ASN A 42 9.63 27.99 39.26
N SER A 43 8.33 28.17 39.48
CA SER A 43 7.77 29.43 39.96
C SER A 43 8.29 29.76 41.37
N SER A 44 8.31 31.06 41.70
CA SER A 44 8.66 31.56 43.04
C SER A 44 7.73 31.02 44.15
N SER A 45 6.54 30.56 43.78
CA SER A 45 5.51 29.95 44.63
C SER A 45 5.59 28.42 44.71
N GLY A 46 6.32 27.76 43.80
CA GLY A 46 6.46 26.31 43.73
C GLY A 46 5.24 25.56 43.16
N ASP A 47 4.15 26.26 42.89
CA ASP A 47 2.89 25.78 42.31
C ASP A 47 2.96 25.43 40.82
N LEU A 48 4.01 25.90 40.12
CA LEU A 48 4.19 25.72 38.68
C LEU A 48 5.65 25.37 38.39
N SER A 49 5.87 24.48 37.43
CA SER A 49 7.20 24.28 36.84
C SER A 49 7.11 24.20 35.32
N PHE A 50 8.08 24.82 34.65
CA PHE A 50 8.12 24.99 33.20
C PHE A 50 9.23 24.10 32.65
N ASN A 51 8.87 23.20 31.76
CA ASN A 51 9.80 22.26 31.15
C ASN A 51 10.02 22.63 29.68
N SER A 52 11.29 22.64 29.27
CA SER A 52 11.67 22.80 27.87
C SER A 52 11.50 21.53 27.05
N ASP A 53 11.38 20.37 27.70
CA ASP A 53 11.24 19.01 27.18
C ASP A 53 11.33 18.87 25.65
N ALA A 54 12.57 18.81 25.16
CA ALA A 54 12.90 18.46 23.80
C ALA A 54 13.40 17.01 23.73
N TRP A 55 12.62 16.04 24.24
CA TRP A 55 13.04 14.65 24.41
C TRP A 55 13.57 13.95 23.15
N ASN A 56 13.16 14.37 21.96
CA ASN A 56 13.57 13.77 20.69
C ASN A 56 14.00 14.86 19.68
N PRO A 57 15.12 15.58 19.87
CA PRO A 57 15.37 16.83 19.15
C PRO A 57 15.98 16.59 17.75
N ASP A 58 15.41 17.20 16.72
CA ASP A 58 16.02 17.20 15.38
C ASP A 58 17.31 18.03 15.35
N LYS A 59 18.41 17.38 14.92
CA LYS A 59 19.72 17.93 14.54
C LYS A 59 19.70 19.13 13.57
N HIS A 60 18.58 19.45 12.93
CA HIS A 60 18.37 20.59 12.02
C HIS A 60 17.28 21.58 12.52
N GLY A 61 16.73 21.31 13.70
CA GLY A 61 15.77 22.12 14.42
C GLY A 61 16.33 22.76 15.68
N GLY A 62 15.42 23.07 16.62
CA GLY A 62 15.72 23.62 17.94
C GLY A 62 14.48 24.26 18.58
N GLN A 63 14.52 24.41 19.89
CA GLN A 63 13.43 24.96 20.69
C GLN A 63 13.99 25.81 21.84
N CYS A 64 13.26 26.85 22.23
CA CYS A 64 13.43 27.56 23.49
C CYS A 64 12.07 27.90 24.10
N VAL A 65 11.92 27.71 25.41
CA VAL A 65 10.80 28.21 26.21
C VAL A 65 11.24 29.50 26.90
N THR A 66 10.44 30.56 26.78
CA THR A 66 10.64 31.82 27.52
C THR A 66 9.50 31.99 28.52
N VAL A 67 9.83 32.11 29.80
CA VAL A 67 8.87 32.29 30.91
C VAL A 67 8.97 33.73 31.41
N ASN A 68 7.84 34.42 31.58
CA ASN A 68 7.86 35.77 32.14
C ASN A 68 8.29 35.73 33.62
N LYS A 69 8.83 36.85 34.12
CA LYS A 69 9.31 36.99 35.52
C LYS A 69 8.36 36.44 36.60
N ASN A 70 7.05 36.52 36.38
CA ASN A 70 6.03 36.14 37.34
C ASN A 70 5.55 34.67 37.23
N GLY A 71 5.96 33.91 36.21
CA GLY A 71 5.48 32.55 35.98
C GLY A 71 4.01 32.47 35.53
N THR A 72 3.45 33.55 34.96
CA THR A 72 2.04 33.64 34.53
C THR A 72 1.86 33.57 33.01
N LYS A 73 2.97 33.52 32.25
CA LYS A 73 2.99 33.43 30.78
C LYS A 73 4.25 32.68 30.35
N PHE A 74 4.12 31.76 29.41
CA PHE A 74 5.26 31.20 28.69
C PHE A 74 5.08 31.20 27.18
N ASP A 75 6.20 31.26 26.46
CA ASP A 75 6.29 31.25 25.00
C ASP A 75 7.28 30.17 24.55
N ALA A 76 6.79 29.08 23.95
CA ALA A 76 7.61 28.05 23.35
C ALA A 76 7.83 28.36 21.87
N THR A 77 9.03 28.83 21.51
CA THR A 77 9.44 29.03 20.11
C THR A 77 10.26 27.83 19.65
N TRP A 78 9.77 27.13 18.63
CA TRP A 78 10.33 25.87 18.17
C TRP A 78 10.37 25.79 16.65
N LYS A 79 11.16 24.84 16.15
CA LYS A 79 11.29 24.51 14.73
C LYS A 79 11.87 23.11 14.60
N TRP A 80 11.12 22.17 14.04
CA TRP A 80 11.57 20.81 13.78
C TRP A 80 11.39 20.51 12.29
N LYS A 81 12.45 20.04 11.61
CA LYS A 81 12.50 19.96 10.14
C LYS A 81 12.60 18.53 9.59
N SER A 82 13.00 17.58 10.42
CA SER A 82 12.85 16.16 10.13
C SER A 82 11.50 15.64 10.59
N ASP A 83 11.09 14.51 10.01
CA ASP A 83 10.08 13.58 10.50
C ASP A 83 8.81 14.16 11.13
N ALA A 84 7.95 14.69 10.27
CA ALA A 84 6.62 15.14 10.64
C ALA A 84 5.66 14.04 11.16
N ALA A 85 6.13 12.79 11.32
CA ALA A 85 5.43 11.69 11.98
C ALA A 85 5.86 11.45 13.44
N SER A 86 6.95 12.07 13.90
CA SER A 86 7.40 12.03 15.29
C SER A 86 7.15 13.37 15.99
N VAL A 87 6.74 13.30 17.25
CA VAL A 87 6.85 14.44 18.17
C VAL A 87 8.33 14.58 18.55
N HIS A 88 8.84 15.80 18.48
CA HIS A 88 10.23 16.13 18.77
C HIS A 88 10.39 16.77 20.17
N SER A 89 9.32 17.37 20.69
CA SER A 89 9.28 18.04 22.00
C SER A 89 7.85 18.25 22.51
N TYR A 90 7.68 18.34 23.84
CA TYR A 90 6.44 18.76 24.52
C TYR A 90 6.73 19.87 25.55
N PRO A 91 7.10 21.09 25.12
CA PRO A 91 7.33 22.22 26.02
C PRO A 91 6.04 22.60 26.77
N HIS A 92 6.06 22.49 28.10
CA HIS A 92 4.86 22.53 28.94
C HIS A 92 5.04 23.30 30.25
N VAL A 93 3.92 23.57 30.91
CA VAL A 93 3.88 23.85 32.35
C VAL A 93 3.22 22.69 33.10
N ASN A 94 3.83 22.25 34.19
CA ASN A 94 3.32 21.25 35.13
C ASN A 94 2.71 21.97 36.34
N PHE A 95 1.50 21.57 36.74
CA PHE A 95 0.71 22.17 37.82
C PHE A 95 0.90 21.40 39.15
N ASN A 96 1.81 21.90 39.99
CA ASN A 96 2.04 21.31 41.31
C ASN A 96 0.89 21.63 42.26
N SER A 97 0.34 20.61 42.94
CA SER A 97 -0.72 20.78 43.94
C SER A 97 -0.48 19.88 45.17
N PRO A 98 -0.69 20.38 46.40
CA PRO A 98 -0.55 19.58 47.63
C PRO A 98 -1.63 18.49 47.78
N LEU A 99 -2.57 18.40 46.83
CA LEU A 99 -3.53 17.30 46.74
C LEU A 99 -3.06 16.17 45.82
N LEU A 100 -2.04 16.39 44.98
CA LEU A 100 -1.43 15.35 44.15
C LEU A 100 -0.39 14.56 44.98
N PRO A 101 -0.27 13.23 44.77
CA PRO A 101 -1.08 12.40 43.89
C PRO A 101 -2.46 12.07 44.49
N VAL A 102 -3.54 12.29 43.71
CA VAL A 102 -4.94 12.18 44.15
C VAL A 102 -5.62 10.94 43.56
N LYS A 103 -6.42 10.22 44.35
CA LYS A 103 -7.17 9.05 43.86
C LYS A 103 -8.25 9.47 42.83
N MET A 104 -8.31 8.77 41.69
CA MET A 104 -9.25 9.05 40.58
C MET A 104 -10.73 9.10 41.00
N THR A 105 -11.16 8.26 41.95
CA THR A 105 -12.53 8.28 42.51
C THR A 105 -12.80 9.42 43.49
N SER A 106 -11.76 10.15 43.89
CA SER A 106 -11.77 11.21 44.91
C SER A 106 -11.52 12.60 44.33
N ILE A 107 -11.54 12.73 43.00
CA ILE A 107 -11.59 14.01 42.29
C ILE A 107 -13.06 14.44 42.23
N SER A 108 -13.41 15.52 42.94
CA SER A 108 -14.74 16.15 42.88
C SER A 108 -14.84 17.14 41.73
N SER A 109 -13.75 17.84 41.42
CA SER A 109 -13.56 18.67 40.23
C SER A 109 -12.06 18.83 39.94
N LEU A 110 -11.71 19.04 38.68
CA LEU A 110 -10.39 19.42 38.21
C LEU A 110 -10.58 20.45 37.10
N THR A 111 -10.67 21.72 37.48
CA THR A 111 -10.85 22.82 36.52
C THR A 111 -9.50 23.23 35.94
N ILE A 112 -9.40 23.25 34.61
CA ILE A 112 -8.26 23.81 33.88
C ILE A 112 -8.68 25.13 33.25
N GLN A 113 -7.98 26.19 33.59
CA GLN A 113 -7.98 27.46 32.87
C GLN A 113 -6.78 27.50 31.92
N SER A 114 -6.99 27.91 30.67
CA SER A 114 -5.92 28.20 29.71
C SER A 114 -6.35 29.20 28.66
N GLN A 115 -5.42 30.06 28.26
CA GLN A 115 -5.51 30.87 27.04
C GLN A 115 -4.21 30.69 26.26
N TRP A 116 -4.33 30.11 25.07
CA TRP A 116 -3.19 29.74 24.23
C TRP A 116 -3.39 30.15 22.77
N SER A 117 -2.29 30.39 22.05
CA SER A 117 -2.31 30.55 20.60
C SER A 117 -1.01 30.05 19.97
N MET A 118 -1.04 29.78 18.66
CA MET A 118 0.12 29.34 17.89
C MET A 118 0.25 30.16 16.60
N SER A 119 1.46 30.59 16.26
CA SER A 119 1.70 31.50 15.13
C SER A 119 3.09 31.33 14.50
N PRO A 120 3.26 31.62 13.20
CA PRO A 120 4.57 31.68 12.56
C PRO A 120 5.50 32.74 13.15
N GLY A 121 6.79 32.41 13.21
CA GLY A 121 7.85 33.35 13.57
C GLY A 121 8.54 33.01 14.89
N SER A 122 9.05 34.04 15.56
CA SER A 122 9.75 33.93 16.85
C SER A 122 9.34 35.08 17.75
N SER A 123 8.04 35.36 17.72
CA SER A 123 7.41 36.48 18.41
C SER A 123 6.03 36.00 18.83
N PRO A 124 5.66 36.14 20.10
CA PRO A 124 4.41 35.58 20.60
C PRO A 124 3.21 36.34 20.03
N SER A 125 2.22 35.57 19.57
CA SER A 125 0.90 36.07 19.19
C SER A 125 -0.10 35.94 20.35
N VAL A 126 -1.27 36.55 20.18
CA VAL A 126 -2.49 36.35 20.98
C VAL A 126 -3.62 35.69 20.17
N THR A 127 -3.37 35.40 18.88
CA THR A 127 -4.32 34.77 17.96
C THR A 127 -3.65 33.73 17.08
N ASN A 128 -4.37 32.66 16.76
CA ASN A 128 -3.92 31.63 15.83
C ASN A 128 -3.84 32.15 14.39
N ASP A 129 -2.70 31.95 13.74
CA ASP A 129 -2.53 32.21 12.30
C ASP A 129 -2.61 30.89 11.52
N VAL A 130 -3.83 30.40 11.29
CA VAL A 130 -4.08 29.09 10.66
C VAL A 130 -3.49 29.02 9.24
N GLU A 131 -3.57 30.13 8.48
CA GLU A 131 -3.04 30.17 7.12
C GLU A 131 -1.51 30.16 7.12
N GLY A 132 -0.87 31.02 7.92
CA GLY A 132 0.58 31.06 8.02
C GLY A 132 1.18 29.79 8.62
N LEU A 133 0.54 29.15 9.59
CA LEU A 133 0.96 27.84 10.10
C LEU A 133 0.88 26.76 9.02
N SER A 134 -0.17 26.78 8.19
CA SER A 134 -0.32 25.90 7.01
C SER A 134 0.76 26.16 5.96
N GLN A 135 1.11 27.43 5.70
CA GLN A 135 2.23 27.81 4.82
C GLN A 135 3.61 27.35 5.33
N LEU A 136 3.75 26.99 6.61
CA LEU A 136 4.95 26.37 7.17
C LEU A 136 4.87 24.85 7.32
N ASN A 137 3.79 24.23 6.81
CA ASN A 137 3.47 22.81 7.00
C ASN A 137 3.42 22.39 8.48
N THR A 138 2.96 23.27 9.36
CA THR A 138 3.09 23.06 10.81
C THR A 138 2.23 21.90 11.29
N ILE A 139 2.86 20.88 11.88
CA ILE A 139 2.20 19.77 12.58
C ILE A 139 2.48 19.89 14.07
N ALA A 140 1.44 20.21 14.84
CA ALA A 140 1.48 20.28 16.31
C ALA A 140 0.06 20.29 16.92
N ASN A 141 -0.04 19.98 18.22
CA ASN A 141 -1.27 20.14 19.01
C ASN A 141 -1.14 21.20 20.11
N ALA A 142 -2.22 21.45 20.84
CA ALA A 142 -2.21 22.04 22.16
C ALA A 142 -2.94 21.06 23.09
N ALA A 143 -2.25 20.52 24.08
CA ALA A 143 -2.70 19.37 24.83
C ALA A 143 -2.31 19.43 26.30
N LEU A 144 -3.27 19.09 27.16
CA LEU A 144 -2.97 18.60 28.50
C LEU A 144 -2.42 17.17 28.41
N ASP A 145 -1.47 16.83 29.28
CA ASP A 145 -1.08 15.45 29.56
C ASP A 145 -1.17 15.17 31.07
N LEU A 146 -1.52 13.94 31.44
CA LEU A 146 -1.88 13.55 32.80
C LEU A 146 -1.45 12.11 33.08
N PHE A 147 -0.55 11.93 34.06
CA PHE A 147 0.02 10.62 34.40
C PHE A 147 -0.60 10.04 35.66
N ALA A 148 -0.90 8.73 35.64
CA ALA A 148 -1.55 8.03 36.75
C ALA A 148 -1.07 6.58 36.94
N ASP A 149 -0.97 6.16 38.20
CA ASP A 149 -0.62 4.78 38.59
C ASP A 149 -1.27 4.41 39.94
N SER A 150 -1.32 3.11 40.26
CA SER A 150 -1.57 2.61 41.60
C SER A 150 -0.50 3.00 42.64
N ASP A 151 0.74 3.20 42.21
CA ASP A 151 1.87 3.60 43.06
C ASP A 151 2.04 5.13 43.05
N PRO A 152 2.04 5.80 44.22
CA PRO A 152 2.13 7.27 44.30
C PRO A 152 3.44 7.85 43.75
N THR A 153 4.52 7.06 43.69
CA THR A 153 5.80 7.50 43.12
C THR A 153 5.80 7.39 41.60
N LYS A 154 5.21 6.34 41.04
CA LYS A 154 5.06 6.17 39.59
C LYS A 154 4.04 7.12 38.98
N ALA A 155 2.96 7.43 39.70
CA ALA A 155 1.99 8.44 39.29
C ALA A 155 2.63 9.84 39.09
N GLN A 156 3.78 10.09 39.71
CA GLN A 156 4.59 11.30 39.57
C GLN A 156 5.76 11.13 38.57
N SER A 157 5.69 10.16 37.65
CA SER A 157 6.73 9.88 36.64
C SER A 157 6.14 9.71 35.23
N GLU A 158 6.48 10.64 34.34
CA GLU A 158 6.35 10.55 32.87
C GLU A 158 6.92 9.22 32.30
N VAL A 159 7.85 8.60 33.03
CA VAL A 159 8.62 7.44 32.58
C VAL A 159 8.03 6.10 33.05
N ASP A 160 7.34 6.08 34.20
CA ASP A 160 6.97 4.84 34.92
C ASP A 160 5.46 4.64 35.17
N ALA A 161 4.62 5.66 34.90
CA ALA A 161 3.18 5.58 35.12
C ALA A 161 2.48 4.56 34.19
N SER A 162 1.62 3.71 34.74
CA SER A 162 0.84 2.73 33.95
C SER A 162 -0.16 3.37 32.97
N TYR A 163 -0.64 4.58 33.27
CA TYR A 163 -1.66 5.31 32.49
C TYR A 163 -1.21 6.73 32.16
N GLU A 164 -1.52 7.14 30.93
CA GLU A 164 -1.18 8.43 30.31
C GLU A 164 -2.46 8.95 29.65
N ILE A 165 -2.92 10.16 29.99
CA ILE A 165 -4.27 10.64 29.68
C ILE A 165 -4.19 12.05 29.06
N MET A 166 -4.09 12.10 27.74
CA MET A 166 -4.01 13.37 27.01
C MET A 166 -5.39 13.98 26.77
N ILE A 167 -5.50 15.31 26.85
CA ILE A 167 -6.70 16.05 26.45
C ILE A 167 -6.30 17.16 25.48
N TRP A 168 -6.54 16.92 24.19
CA TRP A 168 -6.17 17.83 23.11
C TRP A 168 -7.25 18.90 22.92
N LEU A 169 -6.90 20.15 23.22
CA LEU A 169 -7.76 21.32 23.07
C LEU A 169 -7.65 21.98 21.69
N GLY A 170 -6.66 21.62 20.88
CA GLY A 170 -6.56 22.03 19.48
C GLY A 170 -5.42 21.37 18.72
N SER A 171 -5.42 21.50 17.38
CA SER A 171 -4.34 20.98 16.52
C SER A 171 -4.19 21.71 15.18
N PHE A 172 -3.01 21.60 14.59
CA PHE A 172 -2.66 22.10 13.25
C PHE A 172 -1.90 21.02 12.50
N GLY A 173 -2.19 20.88 11.19
CA GLY A 173 -1.49 19.92 10.33
C GLY A 173 -1.95 18.47 10.45
N ASP A 174 -3.12 18.23 11.06
CA ASP A 174 -3.74 16.90 11.23
C ASP A 174 -2.90 15.84 12.00
N PRO A 175 -2.26 16.19 13.15
CA PRO A 175 -1.53 15.24 13.99
C PRO A 175 -2.47 14.18 14.56
N LYS A 176 -1.93 13.00 14.86
CA LYS A 176 -2.73 11.82 15.22
C LYS A 176 -2.46 11.41 16.67
N PRO A 177 -3.49 11.31 17.53
CA PRO A 177 -3.30 10.78 18.88
C PRO A 177 -2.92 9.30 18.80
N LEU A 178 -2.21 8.81 19.82
CA LEU A 178 -1.90 7.40 19.93
C LEU A 178 -3.21 6.60 20.11
N GLY A 179 -3.39 5.57 19.28
CA GLY A 179 -4.67 4.87 19.11
C GLY A 179 -5.49 5.28 17.88
N PHE A 180 -5.19 6.40 17.19
CA PHE A 180 -5.87 6.78 15.94
C PHE A 180 -5.75 5.72 14.83
N SER A 181 -4.63 4.99 14.80
CA SER A 181 -4.36 3.91 13.85
C SER A 181 -5.26 2.68 14.04
N THR A 182 -5.92 2.52 15.19
CA THR A 182 -6.80 1.37 15.48
C THR A 182 -8.23 1.55 14.96
N GLY A 183 -8.62 2.77 14.53
CA GLY A 183 -9.87 3.02 13.82
C GLY A 183 -10.70 4.18 14.38
N ALA A 184 -12.00 3.94 14.54
CA ALA A 184 -12.93 4.95 15.04
C ALA A 184 -12.73 5.24 16.54
N ALA A 185 -13.12 6.43 16.98
CA ALA A 185 -13.06 6.82 18.39
C ALA A 185 -13.82 5.82 19.28
N CYS A 186 -13.16 5.41 20.36
CA CYS A 186 -13.65 4.39 21.29
C CYS A 186 -14.83 4.89 22.14
N TRP A 187 -14.84 6.19 22.45
CA TRP A 187 -15.87 6.83 23.25
C TRP A 187 -16.09 8.28 22.82
N ASN A 188 -17.32 8.78 23.00
CA ASN A 188 -17.66 10.20 22.87
C ASN A 188 -18.16 10.71 24.22
N GLN A 189 -17.48 11.71 24.78
CA GLN A 189 -17.87 12.36 26.04
C GLN A 189 -18.03 13.86 25.81
N SER A 190 -19.17 14.41 26.24
CA SER A 190 -19.42 15.84 26.21
C SER A 190 -18.76 16.55 27.40
N LEU A 191 -18.15 17.69 27.13
CA LEU A 191 -17.72 18.69 28.10
C LEU A 191 -18.18 20.07 27.58
N GLY A 192 -19.11 20.70 28.30
CA GLY A 192 -19.91 21.79 27.74
C GLY A 192 -20.62 21.36 26.44
N ASP A 193 -20.63 22.24 25.44
CA ASP A 193 -21.16 21.97 24.10
C ASP A 193 -20.20 21.14 23.21
N VAL A 194 -18.99 20.79 23.69
CA VAL A 194 -17.96 20.11 22.89
C VAL A 194 -17.93 18.60 23.17
N ILE A 195 -18.00 17.81 22.10
CA ILE A 195 -17.90 16.34 22.17
C ILE A 195 -16.46 15.91 21.91
N PHE A 196 -15.75 15.53 22.97
CA PHE A 196 -14.42 14.94 22.91
C PHE A 196 -14.49 13.48 22.48
N LYS A 197 -13.53 13.08 21.63
CA LYS A 197 -13.40 11.74 21.07
C LYS A 197 -12.22 11.02 21.71
N LEU A 198 -12.47 9.90 22.39
CA LEU A 198 -11.43 9.08 22.98
C LEU A 198 -10.77 8.19 21.93
N TYR A 199 -9.45 8.23 21.87
CA TYR A 199 -8.61 7.23 21.23
C TYR A 199 -7.81 6.49 22.30
N ILE A 200 -7.64 5.17 22.12
CA ILE A 200 -6.96 4.31 23.09
C ILE A 200 -5.75 3.69 22.40
N GLY A 201 -4.57 3.94 22.95
CA GLY A 201 -3.30 3.47 22.40
C GLY A 201 -2.39 2.87 23.48
N LYS A 202 -1.18 2.51 23.06
CA LYS A 202 -0.05 2.26 23.95
C LYS A 202 1.21 2.89 23.37
N ASN A 203 2.06 3.48 24.20
CA ASN A 203 3.40 3.92 23.78
C ASN A 203 4.36 2.72 23.64
N HIS A 204 5.54 3.01 23.11
CA HIS A 204 6.68 2.10 23.04
C HIS A 204 7.14 1.55 24.41
N ARG A 205 6.73 2.16 25.53
CA ARG A 205 7.09 1.69 26.89
C ARG A 205 6.13 0.62 27.40
N GLY A 206 4.87 0.69 26.96
CA GLY A 206 3.78 -0.23 27.31
C GLY A 206 2.65 0.40 28.14
N HIS A 207 2.72 1.71 28.41
CA HIS A 207 1.67 2.44 29.15
C HIS A 207 0.39 2.45 28.32
N SER A 208 -0.77 2.51 28.97
CA SER A 208 -2.05 2.64 28.27
C SER A 208 -2.44 4.12 28.13
N ILE A 209 -2.60 4.57 26.89
CA ILE A 209 -2.81 5.98 26.54
C ILE A 209 -4.27 6.24 26.22
N PHE A 210 -4.82 7.30 26.78
CA PHE A 210 -6.22 7.71 26.63
C PHE A 210 -6.29 9.16 26.12
N SER A 211 -6.21 9.35 24.81
CA SER A 211 -6.24 10.68 24.20
C SER A 211 -7.66 11.12 23.89
N TRP A 212 -8.19 12.07 24.67
CA TRP A 212 -9.44 12.78 24.39
C TRP A 212 -9.17 13.94 23.42
N VAL A 213 -9.73 13.89 22.21
CA VAL A 213 -9.47 14.90 21.17
C VAL A 213 -10.72 15.74 20.86
N SER A 214 -10.57 17.06 21.00
CA SER A 214 -11.55 18.06 20.54
C SER A 214 -11.61 18.13 19.00
N PRO A 215 -12.79 18.29 18.39
CA PRO A 215 -12.93 18.61 16.97
C PRO A 215 -12.71 20.10 16.65
N LEU A 216 -12.43 20.94 17.65
CA LEU A 216 -12.27 22.40 17.55
C LEU A 216 -10.97 22.86 18.21
N ASN A 217 -10.37 23.95 17.71
CA ASN A 217 -9.22 24.59 18.35
C ASN A 217 -9.68 25.61 19.40
N MET A 218 -9.85 25.14 20.64
CA MET A 218 -10.32 25.91 21.79
C MET A 218 -9.18 26.71 22.43
N THR A 219 -8.91 27.91 21.90
CA THR A 219 -7.84 28.82 22.37
C THR A 219 -8.09 29.47 23.72
N ASP A 220 -9.34 29.50 24.17
CA ASP A 220 -9.76 29.94 25.50
C ASP A 220 -10.59 28.80 26.09
N PHE A 221 -10.20 28.30 27.26
CA PHE A 221 -10.77 27.10 27.89
C PHE A 221 -10.72 27.26 29.40
N ASN A 222 -11.85 27.08 30.08
CA ASN A 222 -11.99 27.27 31.52
C ASN A 222 -13.06 26.33 32.08
N GLU A 223 -12.79 25.02 32.02
CA GLU A 223 -13.77 23.95 32.22
C GLU A 223 -13.28 22.89 33.23
N ASP A 224 -14.22 22.19 33.88
CA ASP A 224 -13.90 21.01 34.69
C ASP A 224 -13.67 19.78 33.81
N ILE A 225 -12.42 19.30 33.73
CA ILE A 225 -12.08 18.08 32.98
C ILE A 225 -12.40 16.78 33.74
N SER A 226 -12.88 16.84 34.99
CA SER A 226 -13.23 15.65 35.77
C SER A 226 -14.20 14.68 35.07
N PRO A 227 -15.20 15.10 34.24
CA PRO A 227 -16.05 14.17 33.49
C PRO A 227 -15.29 13.27 32.52
N LEU A 228 -14.20 13.76 31.91
CA LEU A 228 -13.35 12.99 30.99
C LEU A 228 -12.57 11.91 31.75
N LEU A 229 -12.03 12.24 32.92
CA LEU A 229 -11.34 11.28 33.80
C LEU A 229 -12.31 10.24 34.39
N GLN A 230 -13.49 10.69 34.80
CA GLN A 230 -14.56 9.82 35.31
C GLN A 230 -15.06 8.84 34.26
N ALA A 231 -15.16 9.25 32.98
CA ALA A 231 -15.54 8.36 31.89
C ALA A 231 -14.53 7.20 31.68
N LEU A 232 -13.25 7.38 32.01
CA LEU A 232 -12.25 6.32 31.90
C LEU A 232 -12.42 5.24 32.99
N TRP A 233 -12.46 5.63 34.26
CA TRP A 233 -12.56 4.64 35.35
C TRP A 233 -13.97 4.07 35.53
N ARG A 234 -15.05 4.81 35.23
CA ARG A 234 -16.42 4.26 35.25
C ARG A 234 -16.65 3.17 34.19
N ASN A 235 -15.88 3.19 33.11
CA ASN A 235 -15.89 2.16 32.06
C ASN A 235 -14.77 1.11 32.21
N GLY A 236 -14.01 1.13 33.31
CA GLY A 236 -12.96 0.14 33.59
C GLY A 236 -11.72 0.23 32.69
N LEU A 237 -11.50 1.37 32.01
CA LEU A 237 -10.33 1.61 31.16
C LEU A 237 -9.09 1.99 32.00
N VAL A 238 -9.31 2.72 33.09
CA VAL A 238 -8.32 3.07 34.11
C VAL A 238 -8.80 2.50 35.44
N SER A 239 -7.89 2.02 36.29
CA SER A 239 -8.25 1.51 37.62
C SER A 239 -8.92 2.60 38.47
N PRO A 240 -10.05 2.33 39.15
CA PRO A 240 -10.62 3.27 40.12
C PRO A 240 -9.70 3.51 41.32
N ASP A 241 -8.73 2.61 41.56
CA ASP A 241 -7.71 2.75 42.58
C ASP A 241 -6.44 3.48 42.11
N ALA A 242 -6.38 3.92 40.85
CA ALA A 242 -5.27 4.74 40.35
C ALA A 242 -5.26 6.13 41.01
N LEU A 243 -4.05 6.62 41.24
CA LEU A 243 -3.72 7.97 41.66
C LEU A 243 -3.29 8.77 40.44
N LEU A 244 -3.92 9.92 40.19
CA LEU A 244 -3.43 10.96 39.28
C LEU A 244 -2.29 11.71 39.98
N GLY A 245 -1.10 11.78 39.40
CA GLY A 245 0.08 12.38 40.06
C GLY A 245 0.71 13.57 39.33
N LEU A 246 0.64 13.63 38.00
CA LEU A 246 1.08 14.79 37.19
C LEU A 246 -0.09 15.37 36.40
N VAL A 247 -0.08 16.68 36.19
CA VAL A 247 -0.98 17.40 35.29
C VAL A 247 -0.18 18.48 34.58
N GLU A 248 -0.04 18.35 33.27
CA GLU A 248 0.82 19.17 32.42
C GLU A 248 0.02 19.78 31.27
N PHE A 249 0.45 20.94 30.76
CA PHE A 249 -0.10 21.54 29.54
C PHE A 249 1.01 22.17 28.72
N GLY A 250 1.22 21.62 27.51
CA GLY A 250 2.12 22.12 26.49
C GLY A 250 1.59 21.97 25.07
N THR A 251 2.52 21.83 24.13
CA THR A 251 2.26 21.60 22.70
C THR A 251 3.16 20.48 22.21
N GLU A 252 2.61 19.38 21.67
CA GLU A 252 3.42 18.37 21.02
C GLU A 252 3.87 18.89 19.66
N ALA A 253 5.13 19.29 19.55
CA ALA A 253 5.68 19.91 18.35
C ALA A 253 6.33 18.84 17.45
N SER A 254 5.76 18.63 16.24
CA SER A 254 6.22 17.60 15.30
C SER A 254 6.97 18.20 14.10
N HIS A 255 6.40 19.14 13.36
CA HIS A 255 7.06 19.75 12.18
C HIS A 255 6.78 21.23 12.03
N SER A 256 7.77 22.00 11.59
CA SER A 256 7.54 23.28 10.91
C SER A 256 8.76 23.71 10.07
N ASP A 257 8.51 24.23 8.87
CA ASP A 257 9.57 24.64 7.93
C ASP A 257 10.35 25.88 8.36
N LYS A 258 9.81 26.66 9.30
CA LYS A 258 10.44 27.82 9.94
C LYS A 258 10.12 27.78 11.43
N ASN A 259 10.48 28.84 12.15
CA ASN A 259 10.12 28.96 13.56
C ASN A 259 8.61 29.18 13.70
N VAL A 260 8.03 28.57 14.72
CA VAL A 260 6.66 28.76 15.20
C VAL A 260 6.74 29.08 16.69
N THR A 261 5.88 29.98 17.16
CA THR A 261 5.74 30.27 18.59
C THR A 261 4.36 29.82 19.05
N PHE A 262 4.34 28.93 20.05
CA PHE A 262 3.18 28.66 20.91
C PHE A 262 3.26 29.61 22.11
N THR A 263 2.22 30.41 22.30
CA THR A 263 2.05 31.35 23.42
C THR A 263 1.01 30.78 24.37
N MET A 264 1.31 30.68 25.67
CA MET A 264 0.30 30.44 26.71
C MET A 264 0.23 31.67 27.61
N SER A 265 -0.77 32.52 27.38
CA SER A 265 -0.89 33.87 27.94
C SER A 265 -1.58 33.94 29.31
N ASN A 266 -2.34 32.90 29.66
CA ASN A 266 -2.93 32.68 30.97
C ASN A 266 -3.12 31.17 31.15
N PHE A 267 -2.95 30.64 32.36
CA PHE A 267 -3.18 29.23 32.68
C PHE A 267 -3.29 29.00 34.19
N GLY A 268 -4.01 27.96 34.60
CA GLY A 268 -4.20 27.61 36.01
C GLY A 268 -4.96 26.28 36.19
N MET A 269 -4.76 25.65 37.35
CA MET A 269 -5.44 24.42 37.75
C MET A 269 -6.12 24.59 39.11
N ALA A 270 -7.38 24.16 39.23
CA ALA A 270 -8.10 24.07 40.50
C ALA A 270 -8.63 22.66 40.72
N LEU A 271 -7.94 21.90 41.59
CA LEU A 271 -8.28 20.53 41.97
C LEU A 271 -9.04 20.53 43.30
N THR A 272 -10.23 19.92 43.32
CA THR A 272 -11.04 19.72 44.53
C THR A 272 -11.13 18.25 44.87
N ALA A 273 -10.62 17.85 46.04
CA ALA A 273 -10.79 16.50 46.56
C ALA A 273 -12.17 16.30 47.20
N GLY A 274 -12.88 15.23 46.85
CA GLY A 274 -14.22 14.93 47.34
C GLY A 274 -14.89 13.76 46.58
N PRO A 275 -16.14 13.39 46.91
CA PRO A 275 -16.86 12.35 46.18
C PRO A 275 -17.17 12.82 44.75
N ALA A 276 -16.79 12.00 43.76
CA ALA A 276 -17.02 12.32 42.35
C ALA A 276 -18.54 12.48 42.03
N PRO A 277 -18.97 13.55 41.32
CA PRO A 277 -20.38 13.82 41.04
C PRO A 277 -21.03 12.76 40.12
N ASN A 278 -22.36 12.71 40.07
CA ASN A 278 -23.07 11.74 39.21
C ASN A 278 -23.00 12.13 37.73
N LEU A 279 -22.13 11.45 36.97
CA LEU A 279 -22.02 11.57 35.52
C LEU A 279 -23.02 10.65 34.79
N THR A 280 -23.83 11.21 33.90
CA THR A 280 -24.67 10.45 32.95
C THR A 280 -23.79 9.88 31.85
N LEU A 281 -23.57 8.57 31.85
CA LEU A 281 -22.78 7.89 30.83
C LEU A 281 -23.57 7.71 29.53
N THR A 282 -22.94 8.03 28.40
CA THR A 282 -23.37 7.58 27.06
C THR A 282 -23.22 6.06 26.95
N ALA A 283 -24.03 5.41 26.11
CA ALA A 283 -24.00 3.94 25.99
C ALA A 283 -22.78 3.46 25.19
N ALA A 284 -22.04 2.50 25.75
CA ALA A 284 -20.81 1.96 25.16
C ALA A 284 -21.04 1.23 23.81
N PRO A 285 -20.28 1.55 22.75
CA PRO A 285 -20.15 0.68 21.59
C PRO A 285 -19.44 -0.63 21.98
N LYS A 286 -19.86 -1.77 21.40
CA LYS A 286 -19.29 -3.10 21.73
C LYS A 286 -17.80 -3.28 21.37
N SER A 287 -17.21 -2.35 20.61
CA SER A 287 -15.82 -2.37 20.14
C SER A 287 -14.75 -2.29 21.24
N CYS A 288 -15.07 -1.71 22.41
CA CYS A 288 -14.04 -1.32 23.38
C CYS A 288 -13.66 -2.39 24.42
N SER A 289 -14.20 -3.61 24.31
CA SER A 289 -14.15 -4.63 25.39
C SER A 289 -13.00 -5.65 25.29
N LYS A 290 -12.03 -5.47 24.38
CA LYS A 290 -10.97 -6.46 24.09
C LYS A 290 -9.55 -5.89 23.96
N SER A 291 -9.11 -5.02 24.87
CA SER A 291 -7.71 -4.52 24.88
C SER A 291 -7.13 -4.23 26.29
N ALA A 292 -7.43 -5.07 27.28
CA ALA A 292 -6.92 -4.95 28.65
C ALA A 292 -6.01 -6.14 29.05
N ALA A 293 -4.90 -6.32 28.31
CA ALA A 293 -3.81 -7.22 28.67
C ALA A 293 -2.44 -6.54 28.42
N PRO A 294 -1.43 -6.71 29.28
CA PRO A 294 -0.16 -5.98 29.19
C PRO A 294 0.95 -6.73 28.41
N ILE A 295 1.95 -5.98 27.92
CA ILE A 295 3.27 -6.45 27.40
C ILE A 295 3.17 -7.21 26.04
N SER A 296 4.07 -7.07 25.05
CA SER A 296 5.42 -6.48 24.99
C SER A 296 5.64 -5.55 23.77
N ARG A 297 6.85 -4.97 23.68
CA ARG A 297 7.43 -4.12 22.60
C ARG A 297 7.73 -4.96 21.33
N ASP A 298 8.12 -4.44 20.16
CA ASP A 298 8.87 -3.20 19.84
C ASP A 298 8.45 -2.56 18.48
N SER A 299 9.13 -1.48 18.06
CA SER A 299 8.85 -0.65 16.87
C SER A 299 10.04 -0.53 15.91
N SER A 300 9.89 0.09 14.71
CA SER A 300 10.57 1.38 14.39
C SER A 300 10.50 1.81 12.90
N SER A 301 9.90 2.97 12.64
CA SER A 301 9.90 3.72 11.36
C SER A 301 11.32 4.00 10.77
N PHE A 302 11.46 4.22 9.45
CA PHE A 302 11.65 5.58 8.87
C PHE A 302 11.27 5.81 7.36
N SER A 303 10.81 7.03 7.03
CA SER A 303 10.39 7.47 5.66
C SER A 303 11.52 8.09 4.82
N TRP A 304 11.25 8.59 3.59
CA TRP A 304 11.58 9.97 3.12
C TRP A 304 11.16 10.31 1.66
N ILE A 305 10.98 11.61 1.40
CA ILE A 305 10.38 12.29 0.22
C ILE A 305 11.48 12.99 -0.65
N PHE A 306 11.25 13.33 -1.94
CA PHE A 306 11.48 14.70 -2.50
C PHE A 306 11.13 14.98 -3.99
N ILE A 307 10.95 16.28 -4.27
CA ILE A 307 10.92 17.07 -5.53
C ILE A 307 9.56 17.25 -6.24
N SER A 308 9.13 18.52 -6.32
CA SER A 308 8.08 19.03 -7.21
C SER A 308 8.52 20.35 -7.86
N THR A 309 8.21 20.58 -9.15
CA THR A 309 8.34 21.91 -9.79
C THR A 309 7.47 22.15 -11.04
N ILE A 310 6.55 21.24 -11.42
CA ILE A 310 5.63 21.47 -12.55
C ILE A 310 4.20 21.13 -12.14
N VAL A 311 3.46 22.15 -11.67
CA VAL A 311 2.01 22.11 -11.35
C VAL A 311 1.29 23.39 -11.77
N VAL A 312 1.95 24.56 -11.69
CA VAL A 312 1.35 25.88 -11.96
C VAL A 312 0.73 26.01 -13.37
N ALA A 313 1.24 25.28 -14.37
CA ALA A 313 0.69 25.26 -15.72
C ALA A 313 -0.61 24.45 -15.87
N VAL A 314 -0.91 23.51 -14.97
CA VAL A 314 -2.04 22.57 -15.10
C VAL A 314 -3.30 23.10 -14.43
N ARG A 315 -3.17 23.80 -13.29
CA ARG A 315 -4.32 24.28 -12.50
C ARG A 315 -5.26 25.18 -13.31
N LYS A 316 -4.70 25.99 -14.22
CA LYS A 316 -5.44 26.96 -15.04
C LYS A 316 -6.20 26.38 -16.25
N MET A 317 -6.13 25.07 -16.51
CA MET A 317 -6.99 24.39 -17.49
C MET A 317 -8.12 23.56 -16.83
N SER A 318 -8.17 23.52 -15.49
CA SER A 318 -9.21 22.77 -14.75
C SER A 318 -10.44 23.61 -14.39
N GLU A 319 -10.36 24.94 -14.49
CA GLU A 319 -11.37 25.87 -13.96
C GLU A 319 -12.40 26.31 -15.03
N GLU A 320 -12.11 26.16 -16.33
CA GLU A 320 -13.02 26.54 -17.43
C GLU A 320 -14.00 25.44 -17.89
N VAL A 321 -13.94 24.22 -17.30
CA VAL A 321 -14.80 23.08 -17.70
C VAL A 321 -15.96 22.85 -16.72
N SER A 322 -15.93 23.45 -15.52
CA SER A 322 -16.89 23.15 -14.45
C SER A 322 -18.16 24.03 -14.44
N SER A 323 -18.40 24.86 -15.46
CA SER A 323 -19.39 25.94 -15.43
C SER A 323 -20.39 25.95 -16.60
N ARG A 324 -21.15 24.86 -16.76
CA ARG A 324 -22.48 24.87 -17.43
C ARG A 324 -23.34 23.65 -17.07
N ASN A 325 -24.49 23.95 -16.46
CA ASN A 325 -25.74 23.17 -16.41
C ASN A 325 -25.70 21.71 -15.93
N PHE A 326 -26.26 21.46 -14.74
CA PHE A 326 -27.67 21.01 -14.69
C PHE A 326 -28.32 21.39 -13.36
N CYS A 327 -29.59 21.79 -13.40
CA CYS A 327 -30.40 22.06 -12.21
C CYS A 327 -31.45 20.95 -12.04
N VAL A 328 -31.66 20.50 -10.80
CA VAL A 328 -32.90 19.83 -10.36
C VAL A 328 -33.34 20.52 -9.07
N ALA A 329 -34.63 20.75 -8.91
CA ALA A 329 -35.17 21.66 -7.90
C ALA A 329 -35.15 21.10 -6.48
N GLU A 330 -34.79 21.95 -5.52
CA GLU A 330 -34.88 21.68 -4.08
C GLU A 330 -36.18 22.28 -3.51
N SER A 331 -36.81 21.59 -2.57
CA SER A 331 -38.07 22.02 -1.94
C SER A 331 -37.98 21.93 -0.42
N THR A 332 -37.75 23.08 0.21
CA THR A 332 -37.80 23.23 1.68
C THR A 332 -38.83 24.28 2.07
N ARG A 333 -39.76 23.91 2.96
CA ARG A 333 -40.59 24.86 3.71
C ARG A 333 -40.28 24.75 5.19
N VAL A 334 -39.74 25.82 5.75
CA VAL A 334 -39.59 25.99 7.20
C VAL A 334 -40.94 26.31 7.82
N VAL A 335 -41.25 25.71 8.97
CA VAL A 335 -42.26 26.21 9.91
C VAL A 335 -41.60 26.30 11.28
N SER A 336 -41.61 27.49 11.87
CA SER A 336 -41.16 27.71 13.25
C SER A 336 -42.34 27.62 14.21
N SER A 337 -42.08 27.14 15.43
CA SER A 337 -43.02 27.22 16.55
C SER A 337 -42.28 27.77 17.77
N ARG A 338 -42.78 28.87 18.35
CA ARG A 338 -42.27 29.41 19.61
C ARG A 338 -42.69 28.54 20.80
N VAL A 339 -41.89 28.64 21.86
CA VAL A 339 -42.21 28.16 23.21
C VAL A 339 -43.28 29.04 23.84
N GLU A 340 -44.25 28.46 24.57
CA GLU A 340 -44.49 28.79 26.00
C GLU A 340 -45.57 27.91 26.68
N THR A 341 -45.14 27.27 27.79
CA THR A 341 -45.83 27.08 29.09
C THR A 341 -47.24 26.44 29.18
N ILE A 342 -47.36 25.30 29.90
CA ILE A 342 -48.05 25.19 31.23
C ILE A 342 -48.09 23.73 31.78
N SER A 343 -47.87 23.62 33.10
CA SER A 343 -48.10 22.53 34.09
C SER A 343 -48.21 21.03 33.72
N THR A 344 -47.34 20.27 34.40
CA THR A 344 -47.53 18.93 35.02
C THR A 344 -48.96 18.47 35.39
N SER A 345 -49.27 17.17 35.21
CA SER A 345 -49.65 16.23 36.31
C SER A 345 -50.13 14.85 35.79
N SER A 346 -49.81 13.76 36.53
CA SER A 346 -50.45 12.41 36.52
C SER A 346 -50.54 11.60 35.19
N GLU A 347 -50.65 10.25 35.16
CA GLU A 347 -50.35 9.20 36.13
C GLU A 347 -50.10 7.83 35.42
N TYR A 348 -49.57 6.88 36.17
CA TYR A 348 -49.63 5.41 36.04
C TYR A 348 -50.26 4.71 34.80
N SER A 349 -49.42 3.84 34.20
CA SER A 349 -49.67 2.39 34.06
C SER A 349 -50.31 1.76 32.81
N SER A 350 -49.51 0.85 32.21
CA SER A 350 -49.83 -0.53 31.80
C SER A 350 -50.79 -0.88 30.64
N THR A 351 -50.33 -1.89 29.89
CA THR A 351 -51.06 -2.95 29.17
C THR A 351 -51.81 -2.63 27.87
N ALA A 352 -51.36 -3.34 26.82
CA ALA A 352 -51.93 -3.54 25.50
C ALA A 352 -53.16 -4.51 25.55
N PRO A 353 -53.81 -4.93 24.42
CA PRO A 353 -53.46 -4.71 23.02
C PRO A 353 -54.60 -4.37 22.02
N ASN A 354 -54.21 -4.25 20.75
CA ASN A 354 -54.94 -4.52 19.48
C ASN A 354 -56.11 -5.55 19.61
N PRO A 355 -57.15 -5.57 18.71
CA PRO A 355 -56.96 -5.42 17.26
C PRO A 355 -58.16 -4.89 16.39
N GLN A 356 -57.95 -4.90 15.06
CA GLN A 356 -58.97 -4.94 13.96
C GLN A 356 -59.85 -3.68 13.69
N ASN A 357 -60.46 -3.45 12.52
CA ASN A 357 -60.17 -3.73 11.08
C ASN A 357 -61.23 -2.95 10.20
N VAL A 358 -61.27 -3.17 8.87
CA VAL A 358 -62.42 -2.87 7.94
C VAL A 358 -62.60 -1.42 7.41
N SER A 359 -61.83 -1.09 6.37
CA SER A 359 -62.21 -0.65 4.99
C SER A 359 -63.44 0.25 4.64
N ARG A 360 -63.39 0.80 3.41
CA ARG A 360 -64.46 1.34 2.49
C ARG A 360 -64.78 2.84 2.59
N GLU A 361 -64.51 3.64 1.53
CA GLU A 361 -65.35 4.00 0.32
C GLU A 361 -66.10 5.34 0.54
N LEU A 362 -66.45 6.20 -0.44
CA LEU A 362 -66.11 6.38 -1.87
C LEU A 362 -66.55 7.82 -2.28
N SER A 363 -65.92 8.45 -3.28
CA SER A 363 -66.46 9.62 -4.07
C SER A 363 -66.81 10.92 -3.29
N SER A 364 -67.12 12.08 -3.90
CA SER A 364 -66.61 12.81 -5.09
C SER A 364 -67.39 14.15 -5.21
N LEU A 365 -66.81 15.26 -5.70
CA LEU A 365 -67.45 16.27 -6.60
C LEU A 365 -66.56 17.51 -6.84
N THR A 366 -66.99 18.37 -7.78
CA THR A 366 -66.21 19.44 -8.46
C THR A 366 -66.92 20.79 -8.52
N LEU A 367 -66.17 21.91 -8.72
CA LEU A 367 -66.45 23.20 -9.43
C LEU A 367 -65.48 24.28 -8.84
N SER A 368 -64.69 25.12 -9.55
CA SER A 368 -64.94 26.16 -10.59
C SER A 368 -65.68 27.42 -10.06
N SER A 369 -65.33 28.69 -10.38
CA SER A 369 -64.26 29.28 -11.23
C SER A 369 -64.16 30.85 -11.10
N THR A 370 -63.20 31.51 -11.81
CA THR A 370 -63.08 32.99 -12.10
C THR A 370 -62.61 33.96 -10.98
N ARG A 371 -62.04 35.18 -11.19
CA ARG A 371 -61.75 36.04 -12.40
C ARG A 371 -60.63 37.10 -12.16
N ASN A 372 -60.10 37.76 -13.22
CA ASN A 372 -59.15 38.92 -13.20
C ASN A 372 -59.86 40.30 -13.27
N PRO A 373 -59.16 41.46 -13.05
CA PRO A 373 -58.55 42.32 -14.12
C PRO A 373 -57.04 42.64 -13.91
N PHE A 374 -56.18 43.07 -14.86
CA PHE A 374 -56.07 44.33 -15.67
C PHE A 374 -55.83 45.62 -14.84
N GLU A 375 -55.04 46.64 -15.23
CA GLU A 375 -54.38 47.11 -16.49
C GLU A 375 -53.07 47.88 -16.08
N GLY A 376 -52.05 48.26 -16.87
CA GLY A 376 -51.91 48.66 -18.29
C GLY A 376 -51.68 50.19 -18.40
N ASP A 377 -50.69 50.78 -19.10
CA ASP A 377 -49.53 50.27 -19.87
C ASP A 377 -48.26 51.15 -19.60
N GLU A 378 -47.38 51.71 -20.45
CA GLU A 378 -47.19 51.92 -21.92
C GLU A 378 -45.69 52.24 -22.21
N TYR A 379 -45.13 51.94 -23.40
CA TYR A 379 -44.18 52.74 -24.25
C TYR A 379 -43.40 51.93 -25.33
N VAL A 380 -42.61 52.60 -26.21
CA VAL A 380 -42.52 52.26 -27.65
C VAL A 380 -41.12 52.41 -28.31
N LEU A 381 -40.88 51.56 -29.34
CA LEU A 381 -40.00 51.63 -30.56
C LEU A 381 -39.18 50.31 -30.73
N GLU A 382 -39.65 49.34 -31.53
CA GLU A 382 -39.41 49.13 -32.99
C GLU A 382 -38.06 48.39 -33.29
N GLU A 383 -37.96 47.40 -34.21
CA GLU A 383 -38.88 46.87 -35.24
C GLU A 383 -38.56 45.39 -35.64
N GLN A 384 -39.60 44.58 -35.97
CA GLN A 384 -39.72 43.44 -36.97
C GLN A 384 -38.63 42.33 -37.13
N PHE A 385 -38.89 41.05 -37.51
CA PHE A 385 -40.06 40.20 -37.89
C PHE A 385 -39.96 38.80 -37.19
N VAL A 386 -40.95 37.89 -37.00
CA VAL A 386 -42.39 37.71 -37.36
C VAL A 386 -42.73 36.68 -38.51
N HIS A 387 -43.26 35.50 -38.12
CA HIS A 387 -43.98 34.42 -38.87
C HIS A 387 -43.27 33.65 -40.02
N THR A 388 -43.70 32.44 -40.48
CA THR A 388 -44.90 31.56 -40.30
C THR A 388 -44.51 30.11 -39.91
N GLU A 389 -45.33 29.06 -39.69
CA GLU A 389 -46.75 28.75 -39.33
C GLU A 389 -47.17 27.41 -40.00
N HIS A 390 -48.07 26.65 -39.34
CA HIS A 390 -48.91 25.52 -39.81
C HIS A 390 -48.48 24.03 -39.71
N GLU A 391 -49.52 23.18 -39.81
CA GLU A 391 -49.64 21.77 -39.42
C GLU A 391 -49.74 20.81 -40.63
N ASP A 392 -49.58 19.49 -40.42
CA ASP A 392 -50.68 18.51 -40.30
C ASP A 392 -50.26 17.05 -40.72
N ARG A 393 -51.11 16.09 -40.32
CA ARG A 393 -51.37 14.73 -40.83
C ARG A 393 -50.56 14.15 -42.01
N SER A 394 -49.90 13.02 -41.70
CA SER A 394 -50.17 11.65 -42.20
C SER A 394 -50.45 11.31 -43.69
N VAL A 395 -50.06 10.07 -44.06
CA VAL A 395 -50.66 9.19 -45.11
C VAL A 395 -50.14 9.29 -46.57
N TYR A 396 -49.51 8.18 -46.99
CA TYR A 396 -49.44 7.53 -48.33
C TYR A 396 -48.67 8.10 -49.56
N SER A 397 -47.90 7.17 -50.15
CA SER A 397 -47.66 6.88 -51.59
C SER A 397 -47.30 7.97 -52.62
N SER A 398 -46.04 7.95 -53.05
CA SER A 398 -45.56 7.74 -54.44
C SER A 398 -46.46 8.01 -55.66
N ASN A 399 -45.95 8.75 -56.66
CA ASN A 399 -45.67 8.27 -58.05
C ASN A 399 -45.17 9.39 -59.01
N GLY A 400 -44.64 9.00 -60.19
CA GLY A 400 -44.26 9.88 -61.31
C GLY A 400 -42.75 10.23 -61.36
N GLU A 401 -41.84 9.56 -62.09
CA GLU A 401 -41.76 8.99 -63.47
C GLU A 401 -41.24 9.94 -64.56
N GLN A 402 -40.07 9.61 -65.12
CA GLN A 402 -39.75 9.42 -66.55
C GLN A 402 -38.24 9.08 -66.65
N SER A 403 -37.83 7.83 -66.93
CA SER A 403 -37.73 7.13 -68.23
C SER A 403 -36.24 7.09 -68.69
N ILE A 404 -35.69 6.11 -69.43
CA ILE A 404 -36.23 4.99 -70.25
C ILE A 404 -35.44 3.68 -69.99
N GLN A 405 -36.17 2.54 -69.98
CA GLN A 405 -35.88 1.10 -70.24
C GLN A 405 -34.51 0.63 -70.80
N PRO A 406 -34.21 -0.70 -70.80
CA PRO A 406 -34.96 -1.90 -70.31
C PRO A 406 -34.17 -2.64 -69.19
N GLU A 407 -34.31 -3.92 -68.79
CA GLU A 407 -35.06 -5.13 -69.24
C GLU A 407 -35.74 -5.83 -68.03
N ASP A 408 -36.66 -6.78 -68.28
CA ASP A 408 -37.82 -7.08 -67.41
C ASP A 408 -38.07 -8.61 -67.10
N ASP A 409 -39.23 -8.94 -66.49
CA ASP A 409 -39.90 -10.27 -66.26
C ASP A 409 -39.35 -11.33 -65.23
N ASP A 410 -40.17 -12.01 -64.39
CA ASP A 410 -41.56 -11.74 -63.93
C ASP A 410 -42.03 -12.55 -62.66
N GLN A 411 -43.09 -12.06 -62.00
CA GLN A 411 -44.10 -12.64 -61.05
C GLN A 411 -43.79 -13.25 -59.64
N PRO A 412 -44.78 -13.23 -58.68
CA PRO A 412 -44.71 -13.70 -57.28
C PRO A 412 -45.87 -14.70 -56.93
N PRO A 413 -46.70 -14.57 -55.85
CA PRO A 413 -46.51 -14.39 -54.39
C PRO A 413 -47.08 -15.57 -53.53
N ASP A 414 -46.98 -15.57 -52.18
CA ASP A 414 -48.14 -15.53 -51.22
C ASP A 414 -47.84 -15.79 -49.71
N PHE A 415 -48.90 -15.68 -48.88
CA PHE A 415 -49.02 -15.40 -47.42
C PHE A 415 -48.93 -16.58 -46.39
N VAL A 416 -48.27 -16.33 -45.21
CA VAL A 416 -48.75 -16.59 -43.80
C VAL A 416 -49.00 -18.07 -43.33
N PRO A 417 -49.12 -18.48 -42.02
CA PRO A 417 -48.86 -17.88 -40.68
C PRO A 417 -47.81 -18.65 -39.81
N GLY A 418 -47.69 -18.28 -38.51
CA GLY A 418 -47.15 -19.13 -37.42
C GLY A 418 -48.24 -19.78 -36.54
N PRO A 419 -48.02 -20.01 -35.22
CA PRO A 419 -47.33 -21.22 -34.73
C PRO A 419 -48.10 -22.02 -33.64
N GLN A 420 -47.86 -23.34 -33.54
CA GLN A 420 -48.29 -24.25 -32.43
C GLN A 420 -47.29 -25.45 -32.25
N PRO A 421 -47.33 -26.25 -31.14
CA PRO A 421 -46.08 -26.77 -30.54
C PRO A 421 -45.95 -28.29 -30.22
N VAL A 422 -44.69 -28.78 -30.27
CA VAL A 422 -43.98 -29.63 -29.27
C VAL A 422 -44.26 -31.15 -29.11
N GLN A 423 -43.17 -31.91 -28.83
CA GLN A 423 -43.03 -33.36 -28.50
C GLN A 423 -42.94 -34.38 -29.70
N PRO A 424 -42.50 -35.65 -29.51
CA PRO A 424 -41.07 -36.01 -29.29
C PRO A 424 -40.59 -37.28 -30.04
N VAL A 425 -39.27 -37.50 -30.21
CA VAL A 425 -38.73 -38.81 -30.70
C VAL A 425 -37.40 -39.21 -30.03
N GLN A 426 -37.32 -40.51 -29.69
CA GLN A 426 -36.17 -41.33 -29.27
C GLN A 426 -36.42 -42.77 -29.85
N PRO A 427 -35.54 -43.77 -29.68
CA PRO A 427 -34.07 -43.79 -29.84
C PRO A 427 -33.59 -45.02 -30.67
N VAL A 428 -32.35 -45.06 -31.20
CA VAL A 428 -31.73 -46.32 -31.68
C VAL A 428 -30.21 -46.41 -31.43
N GLN A 429 -29.80 -47.48 -30.77
CA GLN A 429 -28.54 -48.25 -30.88
C GLN A 429 -28.94 -49.75 -31.00
N PRO A 430 -28.06 -50.75 -31.21
CA PRO A 430 -26.59 -50.73 -31.35
C PRO A 430 -26.08 -51.48 -32.62
N ALA A 431 -24.75 -51.61 -32.79
CA ALA A 431 -24.07 -52.88 -33.14
C ALA A 431 -22.52 -52.77 -33.24
N GLN A 432 -21.84 -53.80 -32.76
CA GLN A 432 -20.51 -54.29 -33.17
C GLN A 432 -20.70 -55.81 -33.43
N PRO A 433 -19.84 -56.55 -34.19
CA PRO A 433 -18.39 -56.63 -33.93
C PRO A 433 -17.48 -56.90 -35.16
N ASP A 434 -16.26 -57.36 -34.86
CA ASP A 434 -15.31 -58.17 -35.66
C ASP A 434 -14.29 -57.54 -36.62
N GLN A 435 -13.11 -58.20 -36.61
CA GLN A 435 -11.89 -58.09 -37.42
C GLN A 435 -11.78 -59.40 -38.27
N PRO A 436 -10.78 -59.65 -39.17
CA PRO A 436 -9.45 -59.00 -39.27
C PRO A 436 -8.79 -58.81 -40.67
N ASP A 437 -7.61 -58.18 -40.60
CA ASP A 437 -6.35 -58.54 -41.31
C ASP A 437 -5.90 -57.87 -42.65
N GLN A 438 -4.57 -57.82 -42.78
CA GLN A 438 -3.65 -57.65 -43.92
C GLN A 438 -3.47 -56.32 -44.68
N SER A 439 -2.34 -55.68 -44.36
CA SER A 439 -1.30 -55.17 -45.28
C SER A 439 -1.62 -54.03 -46.28
N ALA A 440 -1.16 -52.81 -45.95
CA ALA A 440 -0.21 -52.03 -46.76
C ALA A 440 0.33 -50.82 -45.96
N GLN A 441 1.64 -50.72 -45.74
CA GLN A 441 2.27 -49.53 -45.13
C GLN A 441 3.24 -48.85 -46.11
N PRO A 442 3.23 -47.51 -46.11
CA PRO A 442 4.45 -46.74 -46.42
C PRO A 442 4.76 -45.68 -45.35
N VAL A 443 5.95 -45.79 -44.77
CA VAL A 443 6.85 -44.70 -44.33
C VAL A 443 6.23 -43.53 -43.54
N LEU A 444 6.31 -43.63 -42.21
CA LEU A 444 6.39 -42.46 -41.32
C LEU A 444 7.78 -42.44 -40.66
N LEU A 445 8.46 -41.29 -40.66
CA LEU A 445 9.82 -41.17 -40.12
C LEU A 445 9.79 -40.88 -38.62
N VAL A 446 10.27 -41.83 -37.81
CA VAL A 446 10.34 -41.75 -36.34
C VAL A 446 11.75 -42.16 -35.90
N HIS A 447 12.28 -41.52 -34.85
CA HIS A 447 13.48 -41.99 -34.16
C HIS A 447 13.23 -42.19 -32.65
N PRO A 448 12.77 -43.39 -32.23
CA PRO A 448 13.07 -43.93 -30.91
C PRO A 448 14.46 -44.61 -30.94
N PHE A 449 14.99 -44.97 -29.77
CA PHE A 449 16.12 -45.91 -29.66
C PHE A 449 15.71 -47.17 -28.88
N ARG A 450 16.22 -48.32 -29.31
CA ARG A 450 15.80 -49.65 -28.87
C ARG A 450 16.45 -50.08 -27.54
N PRO A 451 15.74 -50.85 -26.70
CA PRO A 451 16.33 -51.96 -25.97
C PRO A 451 16.40 -53.22 -26.86
N SER A 452 17.49 -54.00 -26.78
CA SER A 452 17.55 -55.33 -27.40
C SER A 452 18.58 -56.26 -26.74
N GLN A 453 18.05 -57.27 -26.04
CA GLN A 453 18.46 -58.70 -25.98
C GLN A 453 19.95 -59.12 -26.03
N GLY A 454 20.40 -60.11 -25.24
CA GLY A 454 19.71 -60.85 -24.19
C GLY A 454 20.28 -62.26 -23.91
N ARG A 455 19.96 -62.83 -22.74
CA ARG A 455 20.07 -64.25 -22.30
C ARG A 455 19.53 -64.35 -20.85
N GLN A 456 18.93 -65.43 -20.35
CA GLN A 456 18.24 -66.56 -21.00
C GLN A 456 17.39 -67.29 -19.94
N LEU A 457 16.21 -67.81 -20.33
CA LEU A 457 15.38 -68.80 -19.60
C LEU A 457 14.68 -68.36 -18.29
N ALA A 458 13.74 -69.22 -17.85
CA ALA A 458 12.73 -69.08 -16.80
C ALA A 458 12.87 -70.32 -15.83
N PRO A 459 11.97 -70.66 -14.88
CA PRO A 459 10.60 -70.15 -14.63
C PRO A 459 10.14 -70.03 -13.14
N ASP A 460 8.82 -69.80 -12.99
CA ASP A 460 7.90 -70.26 -11.92
C ASP A 460 7.70 -69.53 -10.57
N GLN A 461 6.40 -69.34 -10.27
CA GLN A 461 5.71 -69.33 -8.96
C GLN A 461 5.98 -68.21 -7.91
N GLU A 462 5.08 -67.90 -6.96
CA GLU A 462 3.59 -67.80 -6.96
C GLU A 462 3.13 -67.18 -5.61
N THR A 463 1.84 -66.83 -5.50
CA THR A 463 1.06 -66.66 -4.25
C THR A 463 1.39 -65.56 -3.22
N GLU A 464 0.30 -65.04 -2.67
CA GLU A 464 0.12 -63.91 -1.78
C GLU A 464 0.43 -64.20 -0.28
N SER A 465 0.61 -63.10 0.46
CA SER A 465 0.42 -62.84 1.91
C SER A 465 -0.31 -63.90 2.80
N PRO A 466 0.07 -64.04 4.09
CA PRO A 466 -0.47 -63.12 5.14
C PRO A 466 0.48 -62.77 6.33
N PRO A 467 0.11 -61.82 7.23
CA PRO A 467 0.89 -61.41 8.42
C PRO A 467 0.36 -61.94 9.77
N VAL A 468 1.07 -61.69 10.90
CA VAL A 468 0.57 -61.25 12.25
C VAL A 468 1.58 -61.49 13.41
N ALA A 469 1.60 -60.54 14.37
CA ALA A 469 2.04 -60.59 15.79
C ALA A 469 3.55 -60.59 16.23
N ASP A 470 3.90 -59.50 16.92
CA ASP A 470 4.90 -59.37 18.02
C ASP A 470 4.39 -60.04 19.35
N PRO A 471 5.09 -60.01 20.52
CA PRO A 471 6.42 -59.42 20.85
C PRO A 471 7.38 -60.36 21.65
N ILE A 472 8.59 -59.87 21.97
CA ILE A 472 9.25 -59.91 23.32
C ILE A 472 10.67 -59.26 23.28
N LEU A 473 11.08 -58.62 24.38
CA LEU A 473 12.41 -58.01 24.66
C LEU A 473 13.08 -58.76 25.85
N PRO A 474 14.37 -58.54 26.26
CA PRO A 474 15.34 -57.46 25.92
C PRO A 474 16.82 -57.94 25.71
N ALA A 475 17.79 -57.02 25.90
CA ALA A 475 19.21 -57.21 26.30
C ALA A 475 20.34 -57.06 25.21
N PRO A 476 21.61 -56.68 25.57
CA PRO A 476 22.32 -55.64 24.79
C PRO A 476 23.86 -55.79 24.51
N ALA A 477 24.39 -54.79 23.77
CA ALA A 477 25.70 -54.11 23.93
C ALA A 477 26.98 -54.49 23.12
N LEU A 478 27.83 -53.45 22.92
CA LEU A 478 29.29 -53.36 22.64
C LEU A 478 29.88 -53.27 21.19
N ASN A 479 30.28 -52.03 20.85
CA ASN A 479 31.56 -51.52 20.26
C ASN A 479 32.29 -52.17 19.05
N PRO A 480 32.67 -51.35 18.03
CA PRO A 480 33.70 -51.67 17.02
C PRO A 480 34.88 -50.66 16.90
N ILE A 481 36.08 -51.17 16.55
CA ILE A 481 37.27 -50.46 15.96
C ILE A 481 38.29 -51.54 15.50
N PRO A 482 39.38 -51.25 14.73
CA PRO A 482 39.79 -50.03 13.98
C PRO A 482 40.30 -50.32 12.53
N VAL A 483 41.01 -49.33 11.91
CA VAL A 483 42.02 -49.39 10.80
C VAL A 483 41.62 -49.97 9.42
N GLU A 484 42.08 -49.47 8.26
CA GLU A 484 42.67 -48.19 7.77
C GLU A 484 42.55 -48.21 6.20
N LEU A 485 43.21 -47.51 5.26
CA LEU A 485 44.30 -46.51 5.06
C LEU A 485 43.97 -45.84 3.67
N ASN A 486 44.74 -45.14 2.81
CA ASN A 486 46.07 -44.48 2.69
C ASN A 486 46.02 -43.61 1.40
N GLU A 487 46.38 -42.32 1.41
CA GLU A 487 47.23 -41.71 0.35
C GLU A 487 47.73 -40.27 0.67
N LYS A 488 48.66 -39.74 -0.15
CA LYS A 488 49.59 -38.63 0.18
C LYS A 488 49.35 -37.38 -0.70
N HIS A 489 49.28 -36.15 -0.17
CA HIS A 489 50.31 -35.29 0.46
C HIS A 489 51.22 -34.54 -0.54
N TYR A 490 51.00 -33.23 -0.68
CA TYR A 490 51.95 -32.08 -0.78
C TYR A 490 51.05 -30.82 -1.05
N ASN A 491 50.87 -29.87 -0.12
CA ASN A 491 51.80 -28.85 0.39
C ASN A 491 52.11 -27.74 -0.64
N GLU A 492 52.23 -26.46 -0.27
CA GLU A 492 51.89 -25.77 1.01
C GLU A 492 50.34 -25.55 1.13
N ASP A 493 49.68 -24.58 1.79
CA ASP A 493 49.99 -23.29 2.45
C ASP A 493 48.91 -22.94 3.51
N ILE A 494 49.11 -21.88 4.31
CA ILE A 494 48.25 -21.34 5.39
C ILE A 494 48.16 -22.24 6.62
N GLU A 495 49.12 -22.06 7.54
CA GLU A 495 49.09 -22.59 8.90
C GLU A 495 48.19 -21.77 9.86
N ALA A 496 47.88 -22.38 11.00
CA ALA A 496 47.59 -21.78 12.31
C ALA A 496 46.31 -20.89 12.44
N ASN A 497 45.37 -21.15 13.37
CA ASN A 497 45.34 -22.17 14.44
C ASN A 497 43.92 -22.70 14.68
N ALA A 498 43.85 -23.96 15.10
CA ALA A 498 42.62 -24.61 15.55
C ALA A 498 42.25 -24.24 17.00
N ALA A 499 41.03 -24.60 17.41
CA ALA A 499 40.52 -24.29 18.75
C ALA A 499 41.10 -25.19 19.85
N GLY A 500 41.31 -24.59 21.03
CA GLY A 500 41.49 -25.26 22.32
C GLY A 500 40.41 -24.77 23.32
N PRO A 501 40.02 -25.56 24.32
CA PRO A 501 38.71 -25.41 24.96
C PRO A 501 38.64 -24.25 25.98
N ILE A 502 37.48 -23.60 26.02
CA ILE A 502 37.10 -22.65 27.08
C ILE A 502 35.84 -23.18 27.76
N ALA A 503 35.86 -23.23 29.10
CA ALA A 503 34.76 -23.72 29.91
C ALA A 503 33.63 -22.69 30.05
N LEU A 504 32.44 -23.18 30.43
CA LEU A 504 31.30 -22.36 30.85
C LEU A 504 31.72 -21.39 31.97
N LYS A 505 31.33 -20.12 31.82
CA LYS A 505 31.33 -19.11 32.88
C LYS A 505 30.14 -18.17 32.72
N ASP A 506 29.64 -17.70 33.84
CA ASP A 506 28.39 -16.96 33.95
C ASP A 506 28.47 -15.54 33.38
N PRO A 507 27.40 -15.02 32.75
CA PRO A 507 27.38 -13.69 32.14
C PRO A 507 27.10 -12.55 33.15
N GLU A 508 27.68 -12.60 34.35
CA GLU A 508 27.67 -11.49 35.31
C GLU A 508 29.10 -11.10 35.72
N LYS A 509 29.33 -9.79 35.86
CA LYS A 509 30.58 -9.13 36.28
C LYS A 509 31.75 -9.17 35.27
N GLN A 510 31.65 -8.43 34.16
CA GLN A 510 32.85 -7.83 33.56
C GLN A 510 32.67 -6.53 32.74
N GLU A 511 32.06 -5.50 33.33
CA GLU A 511 32.36 -4.10 32.93
C GLU A 511 32.87 -3.28 34.12
N SER A 512 34.16 -3.44 34.41
CA SER A 512 34.89 -2.59 35.36
C SER A 512 36.14 -2.00 34.70
N GLN A 513 36.03 -0.74 34.27
CA GLN A 513 37.12 0.20 33.99
C GLN A 513 38.25 -0.30 33.05
N ALA A 514 38.06 -0.13 31.74
CA ALA A 514 39.19 -0.03 30.80
C ALA A 514 39.69 1.44 30.74
N PRO A 515 41.01 1.71 30.71
CA PRO A 515 41.54 3.06 30.78
C PRO A 515 41.33 3.88 29.49
N THR A 516 41.17 5.19 29.65
CA THR A 516 40.86 6.17 28.60
C THR A 516 42.02 6.40 27.62
N SER A 517 42.18 5.51 26.63
CA SER A 517 43.08 5.79 25.50
C SER A 517 42.56 6.99 24.68
N PRO A 518 43.43 7.94 24.27
CA PRO A 518 42.97 9.16 23.58
C PRO A 518 42.36 8.83 22.21
N HIS A 519 41.19 9.40 21.92
CA HIS A 519 40.43 9.14 20.69
C HIS A 519 41.27 9.34 19.41
N LYS A 520 41.74 8.23 18.80
CA LYS A 520 42.27 8.24 17.44
C LYS A 520 41.15 8.72 16.50
N LYS A 521 41.27 9.95 15.99
CA LYS A 521 40.31 10.57 15.07
C LYS A 521 40.03 9.62 13.90
N VAL A 522 38.84 9.01 13.89
CA VAL A 522 38.40 8.12 12.80
C VAL A 522 38.38 8.92 11.50
N GLY A 523 39.36 8.65 10.63
CA GLY A 523 39.63 9.42 9.43
C GLY A 523 38.45 9.43 8.45
N ILE A 524 38.37 10.50 7.66
CA ILE A 524 37.25 10.78 6.74
C ILE A 524 36.93 9.58 5.84
N PHE A 525 37.94 8.93 5.26
CA PHE A 525 37.77 7.71 4.45
C PHE A 525 37.12 6.55 5.22
N ARG A 526 37.46 6.33 6.50
CA ARG A 526 36.83 5.27 7.32
C ARG A 526 35.39 5.63 7.69
N ARG A 527 35.06 6.92 7.86
CA ARG A 527 33.67 7.38 8.05
C ARG A 527 32.82 7.19 6.79
N LEU A 528 33.36 7.54 5.62
CA LEU A 528 32.74 7.31 4.31
C LEU A 528 32.56 5.83 4.02
N TYR A 529 33.60 5.01 4.22
CA TYR A 529 33.52 3.55 4.07
C TYR A 529 32.47 2.94 5.00
N ASN A 530 32.42 3.34 6.28
CA ASN A 530 31.39 2.85 7.20
C ASN A 530 29.97 3.25 6.77
N LYS A 531 29.75 4.50 6.31
CA LYS A 531 28.44 4.93 5.77
C LYS A 531 28.05 4.18 4.50
N PHE A 532 29.00 4.01 3.56
CA PHE A 532 28.80 3.25 2.33
C PHE A 532 28.48 1.79 2.62
N ARG A 533 29.21 1.15 3.56
CA ARG A 533 28.92 -0.21 4.02
C ARG A 533 27.54 -0.29 4.67
N ALA A 534 27.17 0.64 5.55
CA ALA A 534 25.84 0.64 6.15
C ALA A 534 24.70 0.73 5.11
N ALA A 535 24.87 1.51 4.05
CA ALA A 535 23.87 1.68 2.99
C ALA A 535 23.78 0.51 1.99
N TYR A 536 24.91 -0.17 1.68
CA TYR A 536 24.99 -1.14 0.57
C TYR A 536 25.47 -2.54 0.97
N ALA A 537 25.88 -2.73 2.22
CA ALA A 537 26.24 -4.02 2.80
C ALA A 537 25.97 -3.99 4.32
N PRO A 538 24.70 -3.81 4.73
CA PRO A 538 24.31 -3.89 6.14
C PRO A 538 24.74 -5.24 6.73
N VAL A 539 25.00 -5.25 8.04
CA VAL A 539 25.55 -6.39 8.78
C VAL A 539 24.53 -6.95 9.78
N VAL A 540 23.36 -6.31 9.84
CA VAL A 540 22.20 -6.69 10.63
C VAL A 540 21.08 -6.88 9.62
N ASP A 541 20.37 -8.00 9.69
CA ASP A 541 19.19 -8.26 8.86
C ASP A 541 18.06 -7.28 9.25
N PRO A 542 17.19 -6.88 8.31
CA PRO A 542 16.11 -5.94 8.59
C PRO A 542 15.09 -6.52 9.59
N PRO A 543 14.41 -5.67 10.40
CA PRO A 543 13.38 -6.13 11.31
C PRO A 543 12.22 -6.76 10.54
N LEU A 544 11.69 -7.88 11.03
CA LEU A 544 10.59 -8.62 10.40
C LEU A 544 9.25 -7.92 10.69
N VAL A 545 8.77 -7.11 9.74
CA VAL A 545 7.49 -6.41 9.86
C VAL A 545 6.33 -7.37 9.54
N LEU A 546 5.73 -7.96 10.58
CA LEU A 546 4.60 -8.89 10.45
C LEU A 546 3.34 -8.18 9.89
N PRO A 547 2.67 -8.73 8.86
CA PRO A 547 1.48 -8.11 8.27
C PRO A 547 0.23 -8.39 9.10
N ILE A 548 -0.62 -7.38 9.28
CA ILE A 548 -2.00 -7.53 9.79
C ILE A 548 -3.00 -7.45 8.63
N CYS A 549 -4.17 -8.06 8.75
CA CYS A 549 -5.21 -7.97 7.71
C CYS A 549 -5.63 -6.52 7.38
N PRO A 550 -6.15 -6.22 6.19
CA PRO A 550 -6.64 -4.88 5.84
C PRO A 550 -7.76 -4.39 6.76
N ASN A 551 -7.72 -3.14 7.20
CA ASN A 551 -8.82 -2.52 7.96
C ASN A 551 -9.97 -2.09 7.02
N ASP A 552 -11.11 -1.65 7.58
CA ASP A 552 -12.32 -1.38 6.78
C ASP A 552 -12.16 -0.22 5.77
N LYS A 553 -11.23 0.71 6.02
CA LYS A 553 -10.88 1.79 5.09
C LYS A 553 -9.96 1.30 3.98
N GLU A 554 -9.06 0.36 4.28
CA GLU A 554 -8.17 -0.28 3.31
C GLU A 554 -8.92 -1.28 2.43
N LYS A 555 -9.89 -2.02 2.98
CA LYS A 555 -10.74 -3.00 2.27
C LYS A 555 -11.25 -2.46 0.93
N TYR A 556 -11.77 -1.24 0.92
CA TYR A 556 -12.35 -0.61 -0.27
C TYR A 556 -11.44 0.42 -0.96
N CYS A 557 -10.18 0.59 -0.54
CA CYS A 557 -9.32 1.66 -1.06
C CYS A 557 -8.96 1.52 -2.55
N TYR A 558 -9.19 0.33 -3.13
CA TYR A 558 -8.90 -0.02 -4.53
C TYR A 558 -10.12 0.01 -5.47
N LEU A 559 -11.34 0.25 -4.96
CA LEU A 559 -12.55 0.34 -5.80
C LEU A 559 -12.45 1.41 -6.91
N HIS A 560 -11.98 2.60 -6.53
CA HIS A 560 -11.82 3.73 -7.45
C HIS A 560 -10.44 3.74 -8.09
N THR A 561 -10.41 3.57 -9.40
CA THR A 561 -9.17 3.49 -10.18
C THR A 561 -8.46 4.84 -10.25
N ASN A 562 -9.23 5.94 -10.29
CA ASN A 562 -8.76 7.29 -10.64
C ASN A 562 -7.94 7.30 -11.96
N ARG A 563 -8.31 6.47 -12.95
CA ARG A 563 -7.50 6.25 -14.16
C ARG A 563 -7.43 7.42 -15.14
N ILE A 564 -8.36 8.38 -15.09
CA ILE A 564 -8.46 9.44 -16.13
C ILE A 564 -7.17 10.27 -16.20
N PRO A 565 -6.62 10.81 -15.10
CA PRO A 565 -5.29 11.44 -15.11
C PRO A 565 -4.17 10.54 -15.65
N LEU A 566 -4.12 9.25 -15.26
CA LEU A 566 -3.09 8.32 -15.75
C LEU A 566 -3.11 8.18 -17.28
N TYR A 567 -4.29 8.13 -17.90
CA TYR A 567 -4.37 8.00 -19.36
C TYR A 567 -4.22 9.35 -20.07
N VAL A 568 -4.81 10.45 -19.58
CA VAL A 568 -4.68 11.78 -20.22
C VAL A 568 -3.23 12.28 -20.21
N PHE A 569 -2.60 12.32 -19.03
CA PHE A 569 -1.19 12.73 -18.95
C PHE A 569 -0.25 11.68 -19.53
N GLY A 570 -0.65 10.39 -19.52
CA GLY A 570 0.12 9.30 -20.14
C GLY A 570 0.19 9.42 -21.66
N ILE A 571 -0.94 9.64 -22.32
CA ILE A 571 -1.00 9.90 -23.77
C ILE A 571 -0.18 11.15 -24.12
N PHE A 572 -0.31 12.25 -23.37
CA PHE A 572 0.49 13.45 -23.61
C PHE A 572 2.00 13.19 -23.45
N ALA A 573 2.40 12.48 -22.40
CA ALA A 573 3.79 12.09 -22.15
C ALA A 573 4.34 11.19 -23.26
N PHE A 574 3.55 10.20 -23.68
CA PHE A 574 3.84 9.29 -24.78
C PHE A 574 4.01 10.04 -26.11
N LEU A 575 3.07 10.90 -26.50
CA LEU A 575 3.12 11.63 -27.76
C LEU A 575 4.30 12.62 -27.81
N SER A 576 4.60 13.30 -26.70
CA SER A 576 5.75 14.20 -26.61
C SER A 576 7.08 13.45 -26.76
N LEU A 577 7.26 12.36 -26.00
CA LEU A 577 8.47 11.53 -26.06
C LEU A 577 8.62 10.86 -27.44
N SER A 578 7.50 10.37 -28.00
CA SER A 578 7.39 9.81 -29.34
C SER A 578 7.89 10.77 -30.43
N ALA A 579 7.45 12.03 -30.38
CA ALA A 579 7.91 13.08 -31.30
C ALA A 579 9.43 13.32 -31.17
N GLY A 580 9.95 13.42 -29.94
CA GLY A 580 11.39 13.56 -29.70
C GLY A 580 12.22 12.38 -30.22
N MET A 581 11.73 11.15 -30.04
CA MET A 581 12.37 9.95 -30.58
C MET A 581 12.33 9.90 -32.11
N TRP A 582 11.20 10.19 -32.75
CA TRP A 582 11.12 10.23 -34.22
C TRP A 582 12.00 11.34 -34.82
N LEU A 583 12.08 12.52 -34.19
CA LEU A 583 13.00 13.59 -34.60
C LEU A 583 14.47 13.14 -34.54
N PHE A 584 14.86 12.38 -33.52
CA PHE A 584 16.19 11.77 -33.46
C PHE A 584 16.42 10.77 -34.62
N VAL A 585 15.44 9.90 -34.91
CA VAL A 585 15.54 8.91 -36.00
C VAL A 585 15.70 9.58 -37.37
N VAL A 586 14.90 10.61 -37.69
CA VAL A 586 14.91 11.24 -39.03
C VAL A 586 16.05 12.24 -39.24
N CYS A 587 16.70 12.74 -38.18
CA CYS A 587 17.75 13.75 -38.36
C CYS A 587 19.01 13.21 -39.06
N SER A 588 19.23 11.88 -39.08
CA SER A 588 20.36 11.24 -39.77
C SER A 588 20.10 9.77 -40.08
N TYR A 589 20.46 9.32 -41.29
CA TYR A 589 20.35 7.90 -41.69
C TYR A 589 21.09 6.94 -40.74
N ILE A 590 22.17 7.41 -40.08
CA ILE A 590 22.95 6.66 -39.08
C ILE A 590 22.08 6.25 -37.87
N PHE A 591 20.99 6.97 -37.60
CA PHE A 591 20.06 6.70 -36.50
C PHE A 591 18.79 5.95 -36.92
N ALA A 592 18.63 5.61 -38.21
CA ALA A 592 17.43 4.95 -38.75
C ALA A 592 17.07 3.64 -38.01
N TRP A 593 18.08 2.87 -37.59
CA TRP A 593 17.90 1.63 -36.82
C TRP A 593 17.17 1.83 -35.49
N PHE A 594 17.26 3.02 -34.88
CA PHE A 594 16.59 3.32 -33.62
C PHE A 594 15.06 3.33 -33.78
N GLY A 595 14.57 3.60 -35.00
CA GLY A 595 13.15 3.57 -35.35
C GLY A 595 12.46 2.22 -35.05
N PHE A 596 13.20 1.10 -35.08
CA PHE A 596 12.68 -0.21 -34.66
C PHE A 596 12.21 -0.21 -33.19
N PHE A 597 13.03 0.31 -32.29
CA PHE A 597 12.71 0.40 -30.86
C PHE A 597 11.59 1.42 -30.58
N VAL A 598 11.54 2.50 -31.37
CA VAL A 598 10.47 3.51 -31.33
C VAL A 598 9.13 2.91 -31.72
N VAL A 599 9.07 2.13 -32.80
CA VAL A 599 7.86 1.41 -33.24
C VAL A 599 7.43 0.35 -32.20
N LEU A 600 8.37 -0.42 -31.62
CA LEU A 600 8.03 -1.38 -30.56
C LEU A 600 7.42 -0.71 -29.33
N LEU A 601 7.99 0.42 -28.88
CA LEU A 601 7.48 1.19 -27.74
C LEU A 601 6.10 1.79 -28.04
N GLN A 602 5.90 2.34 -29.25
CA GLN A 602 4.63 2.88 -29.69
C GLN A 602 3.56 1.80 -29.79
N PHE A 603 3.85 0.65 -30.40
CA PHE A 603 2.92 -0.46 -30.50
C PHE A 603 2.52 -0.99 -29.11
N TYR A 604 3.47 -1.12 -28.18
CA TYR A 604 3.16 -1.45 -26.78
C TYR A 604 2.23 -0.42 -26.13
N LEU A 605 2.56 0.87 -26.18
CA LEU A 605 1.76 1.89 -25.50
C LEU A 605 0.37 2.08 -26.13
N ILE A 606 0.24 1.95 -27.45
CA ILE A 606 -1.06 1.93 -28.14
C ILE A 606 -1.90 0.75 -27.68
N VAL A 607 -1.35 -0.46 -27.63
CA VAL A 607 -2.08 -1.66 -27.13
C VAL A 607 -2.45 -1.52 -25.66
N SER A 608 -1.52 -1.02 -24.83
CA SER A 608 -1.75 -0.82 -23.39
C SER A 608 -2.82 0.24 -23.10
N TYR A 609 -2.85 1.33 -23.87
CA TYR A 609 -3.85 2.37 -23.74
C TYR A 609 -5.20 1.95 -24.35
N PHE A 610 -5.22 1.18 -25.45
CA PHE A 610 -6.46 0.62 -26.00
C PHE A 610 -7.18 -0.30 -24.99
N VAL A 611 -6.46 -1.27 -24.42
CA VAL A 611 -6.99 -2.14 -23.33
C VAL A 611 -7.33 -1.32 -22.08
N GLY A 612 -6.60 -0.23 -21.83
CA GLY A 612 -6.67 0.57 -20.61
C GLY A 612 -7.82 1.59 -20.53
N ILE A 613 -8.11 2.28 -21.64
CA ILE A 613 -9.05 3.42 -21.69
C ILE A 613 -10.50 2.95 -21.73
N ILE A 614 -10.78 1.84 -22.42
CA ILE A 614 -12.12 1.25 -22.56
C ILE A 614 -12.58 0.58 -21.23
N GLY A 615 -11.66 0.39 -20.29
CA GLY A 615 -11.95 -0.03 -18.93
C GLY A 615 -12.92 0.92 -18.20
N THR A 616 -13.75 0.34 -17.33
CA THR A 616 -14.59 1.07 -16.37
C THR A 616 -14.09 0.77 -14.95
N ASP A 617 -14.51 1.56 -13.97
CA ASP A 617 -14.27 1.22 -12.55
C ASP A 617 -15.10 -0.03 -12.19
N TYR A 618 -14.78 -0.66 -11.07
CA TYR A 618 -15.48 -1.87 -10.64
C TYR A 618 -16.92 -1.54 -10.20
N ASP A 619 -17.88 -2.36 -10.65
CA ASP A 619 -19.29 -2.19 -10.30
C ASP A 619 -19.54 -2.72 -8.89
N PHE A 620 -19.30 -1.84 -7.91
CA PHE A 620 -19.46 -2.17 -6.51
C PHE A 620 -20.94 -2.32 -6.10
N GLU A 621 -21.89 -1.68 -6.79
CA GLU A 621 -23.32 -1.86 -6.49
C GLU A 621 -23.83 -3.21 -6.99
N SER A 622 -23.41 -3.66 -8.18
CA SER A 622 -23.69 -5.03 -8.65
C SER A 622 -23.06 -6.07 -7.72
N HIS A 623 -21.84 -5.83 -7.21
CA HIS A 623 -21.24 -6.70 -6.20
C HIS A 623 -22.02 -6.70 -4.88
N GLN A 624 -22.41 -5.54 -4.35
CA GLN A 624 -23.26 -5.44 -3.17
C GLN A 624 -24.64 -6.11 -3.38
N GLU A 625 -25.18 -6.10 -4.60
CA GLU A 625 -26.37 -6.87 -4.95
C GLU A 625 -26.12 -8.38 -4.91
N VAL A 626 -24.99 -8.85 -5.46
CA VAL A 626 -24.57 -10.26 -5.36
C VAL A 626 -24.45 -10.70 -3.89
N LEU A 627 -23.86 -9.89 -3.01
CA LEU A 627 -23.81 -10.15 -1.56
C LEU A 627 -25.21 -10.22 -0.93
N ARG A 628 -26.12 -9.29 -1.28
CA ARG A 628 -27.51 -9.27 -0.77
C ARG A 628 -28.34 -10.47 -1.25
N ASN A 629 -28.11 -10.95 -2.46
CA ASN A 629 -28.88 -12.04 -3.07
C ASN A 629 -28.35 -13.44 -2.70
N HIS A 630 -27.08 -13.57 -2.31
CA HIS A 630 -26.42 -14.84 -1.98
C HIS A 630 -25.76 -14.81 -0.59
N VAL A 631 -26.46 -14.27 0.42
CA VAL A 631 -25.97 -14.17 1.81
C VAL A 631 -25.55 -15.54 2.34
N ILE A 632 -24.32 -15.63 2.86
CA ILE A 632 -23.77 -16.87 3.42
C ILE A 632 -24.27 -17.09 4.85
N THR A 633 -24.96 -18.21 5.08
CA THR A 633 -25.47 -18.69 6.37
C THR A 633 -24.92 -20.10 6.66
N PRO A 634 -24.99 -20.62 7.90
CA PRO A 634 -24.55 -21.98 8.22
C PRO A 634 -25.20 -23.07 7.34
N GLU A 635 -26.46 -22.86 6.98
CA GLU A 635 -27.27 -23.82 6.21
C GLU A 635 -26.87 -23.85 4.74
N ASN A 636 -26.54 -22.71 4.12
CA ASN A 636 -26.24 -22.60 2.68
C ASN A 636 -24.75 -22.50 2.33
N ALA A 637 -23.86 -22.33 3.31
CA ALA A 637 -22.43 -22.23 3.07
C ALA A 637 -21.87 -23.51 2.41
N PRO A 638 -21.24 -23.43 1.21
CA PRO A 638 -20.53 -24.54 0.61
C PRO A 638 -19.29 -24.91 1.43
N THR A 639 -18.69 -26.08 1.16
CA THR A 639 -17.47 -26.50 1.86
C THR A 639 -16.22 -25.87 1.25
N VAL A 640 -15.27 -25.46 2.10
CA VAL A 640 -14.07 -24.72 1.72
C VAL A 640 -12.82 -25.33 2.36
N ASP A 641 -11.90 -25.82 1.53
CA ASP A 641 -10.54 -26.16 1.95
C ASP A 641 -9.62 -24.92 1.94
N ILE A 642 -8.95 -24.62 3.05
CA ILE A 642 -7.93 -23.57 3.13
C ILE A 642 -6.55 -24.20 2.94
N PHE A 643 -5.85 -23.80 1.89
CA PHE A 643 -4.55 -24.32 1.50
C PHE A 643 -3.43 -23.33 1.88
N LEU A 644 -2.59 -23.75 2.84
CA LEU A 644 -1.44 -22.99 3.34
C LEU A 644 -0.11 -23.70 2.94
N PRO A 645 0.38 -23.51 1.71
CA PRO A 645 1.70 -24.00 1.29
C PRO A 645 2.83 -23.29 2.04
N CYS A 646 3.77 -24.07 2.56
CA CYS A 646 4.99 -23.56 3.20
C CYS A 646 6.21 -24.42 2.80
N CYS A 647 7.39 -23.81 2.79
CA CYS A 647 8.69 -24.42 2.53
C CYS A 647 9.83 -23.62 3.21
N MET A 648 9.91 -23.75 4.53
CA MET A 648 10.95 -23.15 5.41
C MET A 648 10.85 -21.63 5.66
N GLU A 649 9.65 -21.05 5.61
CA GLU A 649 9.39 -19.68 6.05
C GLU A 649 9.54 -19.54 7.59
N PRO A 650 9.81 -18.33 8.12
CA PRO A 650 9.95 -18.11 9.56
C PRO A 650 8.70 -18.50 10.35
N MET A 651 8.90 -19.12 11.52
CA MET A 651 7.81 -19.56 12.40
C MET A 651 6.87 -18.41 12.82
N GLU A 652 7.40 -17.20 12.97
CA GLU A 652 6.63 -16.00 13.31
C GLU A 652 5.67 -15.57 12.18
N ILE A 653 6.10 -15.70 10.92
CA ILE A 653 5.24 -15.47 9.75
C ILE A 653 4.13 -16.51 9.69
N LEU A 654 4.48 -17.80 9.84
CA LEU A 654 3.50 -18.89 9.82
C LEU A 654 2.48 -18.75 10.96
N GLU A 655 2.93 -18.49 12.19
CA GLU A 655 2.02 -18.31 13.33
C GLU A 655 1.13 -17.07 13.18
N ASN A 656 1.65 -15.97 12.62
CA ASN A 656 0.86 -14.76 12.34
C ASN A 656 -0.22 -15.00 11.28
N THR A 657 0.12 -15.70 10.19
CA THR A 657 -0.85 -16.14 9.18
C THR A 657 -1.91 -17.06 9.81
N TYR A 658 -1.51 -18.04 10.63
CA TYR A 658 -2.46 -19.00 11.22
C TYR A 658 -3.43 -18.33 12.20
N LYS A 659 -3.01 -17.29 12.93
CA LYS A 659 -3.90 -16.44 13.75
C LYS A 659 -5.01 -15.78 12.91
N HIS A 660 -4.69 -15.28 11.72
CA HIS A 660 -5.66 -14.66 10.82
C HIS A 660 -6.58 -15.70 10.14
N ILE A 661 -6.05 -16.87 9.78
CA ILE A 661 -6.84 -17.99 9.23
C ILE A 661 -7.83 -18.56 10.26
N GLN A 662 -7.43 -18.66 11.53
CA GLN A 662 -8.32 -19.06 12.63
C GLN A 662 -9.42 -18.01 12.92
N ALA A 663 -9.23 -16.76 12.48
CA ALA A 663 -10.19 -15.68 12.64
C ALA A 663 -11.18 -15.52 11.47
N LEU A 664 -11.17 -16.42 10.47
CA LEU A 664 -12.13 -16.42 9.37
C LEU A 664 -13.57 -16.63 9.87
N ASP A 665 -14.46 -15.71 9.53
CA ASP A 665 -15.89 -15.75 9.87
C ASP A 665 -16.63 -16.64 8.86
N TYR A 666 -16.56 -17.96 9.11
CA TYR A 666 -17.19 -19.00 8.29
C TYR A 666 -17.69 -20.16 9.17
N PRO A 667 -18.74 -20.91 8.77
CA PRO A 667 -19.20 -22.07 9.54
C PRO A 667 -18.10 -23.12 9.71
N ALA A 668 -17.80 -23.50 10.95
CA ALA A 668 -16.64 -24.33 11.31
C ALA A 668 -16.76 -25.79 10.82
N ASP A 669 -17.97 -26.28 10.56
CA ASP A 669 -18.24 -27.57 9.92
C ASP A 669 -18.00 -27.55 8.40
N LYS A 670 -18.02 -26.35 7.78
CA LYS A 670 -17.79 -26.16 6.34
C LYS A 670 -16.35 -25.76 6.00
N LEU A 671 -15.51 -25.44 6.99
CA LEU A 671 -14.14 -24.99 6.81
C LEU A 671 -13.14 -26.07 7.22
N GLN A 672 -12.17 -26.39 6.37
CA GLN A 672 -11.05 -27.29 6.70
C GLN A 672 -9.72 -26.61 6.36
N VAL A 673 -8.75 -26.62 7.28
CA VAL A 673 -7.46 -25.93 7.08
C VAL A 673 -6.33 -26.95 6.93
N HIS A 674 -5.55 -26.82 5.85
CA HIS A 674 -4.48 -27.73 5.46
C HIS A 674 -3.15 -26.98 5.38
N VAL A 675 -2.24 -27.30 6.30
CA VAL A 675 -0.85 -26.82 6.30
C VAL A 675 -0.02 -27.79 5.47
N MET A 676 0.57 -27.32 4.38
CA MET A 676 1.18 -28.17 3.36
C MET A 676 2.69 -27.93 3.28
N ASP A 677 3.46 -28.69 4.05
CA ASP A 677 4.88 -28.40 4.35
C ASP A 677 5.87 -29.15 3.42
N ASP A 678 6.42 -28.43 2.44
CA ASP A 678 7.49 -28.91 1.57
C ASP A 678 8.89 -28.90 2.27
N GLY A 679 9.00 -28.32 3.47
CA GLY A 679 10.22 -28.22 4.29
C GLY A 679 10.42 -29.32 5.35
N ASN A 680 9.36 -30.02 5.76
CA ASN A 680 9.39 -31.12 6.76
C ASN A 680 9.78 -30.70 8.20
N LEU A 681 9.35 -29.53 8.63
CA LEU A 681 9.77 -28.97 9.92
C LEU A 681 8.81 -29.39 11.03
N GLU A 682 9.31 -30.14 12.01
CA GLU A 682 8.50 -30.60 13.17
C GLU A 682 7.89 -29.42 13.94
N ALA A 683 8.57 -28.28 14.02
CA ALA A 683 8.01 -27.05 14.59
C ALA A 683 6.76 -26.53 13.84
N VAL A 684 6.66 -26.76 12.52
CA VAL A 684 5.48 -26.41 11.71
C VAL A 684 4.34 -27.40 11.95
N LYS A 685 4.66 -28.67 12.20
CA LYS A 685 3.71 -29.71 12.64
C LYS A 685 3.14 -29.42 14.04
N GLU A 686 4.00 -29.04 14.98
CA GLU A 686 3.59 -28.57 16.31
C GLU A 686 2.75 -27.28 16.25
N LEU A 687 3.15 -26.31 15.42
CA LEU A 687 2.38 -25.09 15.18
C LEU A 687 0.99 -25.41 14.60
N ALA A 688 0.90 -26.22 13.54
CA ALA A 688 -0.39 -26.62 12.95
C ALA A 688 -1.29 -27.31 13.99
N ALA A 689 -0.73 -28.20 14.82
CA ALA A 689 -1.46 -28.85 15.90
C ALA A 689 -1.98 -27.86 16.96
N ARG A 690 -1.21 -26.82 17.34
CA ARG A 690 -1.67 -25.75 18.25
C ARG A 690 -2.88 -24.98 17.71
N TYR A 691 -3.05 -24.88 16.39
CA TYR A 691 -4.19 -24.22 15.75
C TYR A 691 -5.34 -25.19 15.37
N GLY A 692 -5.16 -26.50 15.56
CA GLY A 692 -6.11 -27.52 15.12
C GLY A 692 -6.14 -27.76 13.60
N PHE A 693 -5.11 -27.31 12.88
CA PHE A 693 -5.02 -27.41 11.42
C PHE A 693 -4.44 -28.77 10.98
N GLN A 694 -4.89 -29.27 9.83
CA GLN A 694 -4.37 -30.53 9.27
C GLN A 694 -2.96 -30.32 8.72
N TYR A 695 -1.94 -30.73 9.47
CA TYR A 695 -0.56 -30.80 8.94
C TYR A 695 -0.43 -31.91 7.90
N ARG A 696 0.08 -31.57 6.73
CA ARG A 696 0.22 -32.46 5.58
C ARG A 696 1.59 -32.30 4.94
N VAL A 697 2.16 -33.44 4.59
CA VAL A 697 3.49 -33.58 3.99
C VAL A 697 3.39 -34.60 2.87
N ARG A 698 3.94 -34.28 1.70
CA ARG A 698 3.99 -35.19 0.57
C ARG A 698 5.28 -35.98 0.46
N ASP A 699 5.16 -37.15 -0.13
CA ASP A 699 6.24 -38.07 -0.47
C ASP A 699 7.05 -37.61 -1.69
N ASP A 700 6.40 -37.07 -2.72
CA ASP A 700 7.03 -36.71 -4.01
C ASP A 700 7.86 -35.40 -4.02
N ARG A 701 8.39 -34.97 -2.86
CA ARG A 701 9.16 -33.73 -2.76
C ARG A 701 10.52 -33.83 -3.49
N PRO A 702 10.97 -32.77 -4.18
CA PRO A 702 10.33 -31.47 -4.37
C PRO A 702 9.69 -31.34 -5.77
N ARG A 703 9.04 -32.39 -6.31
CA ARG A 703 8.47 -32.40 -7.68
C ARG A 703 7.49 -31.23 -7.85
N LEU A 704 7.66 -30.45 -8.92
CA LEU A 704 6.84 -29.28 -9.26
C LEU A 704 6.65 -28.21 -8.15
N LYS A 705 7.40 -28.27 -7.03
CA LYS A 705 7.39 -27.25 -5.96
C LYS A 705 5.96 -26.95 -5.46
N LYS A 706 5.59 -25.68 -5.23
CA LYS A 706 4.25 -25.25 -4.79
C LYS A 706 3.12 -25.88 -5.64
N ALA A 707 3.26 -25.93 -6.95
CA ALA A 707 2.27 -26.56 -7.84
C ALA A 707 2.10 -28.06 -7.57
N GLY A 708 3.20 -28.80 -7.38
CA GLY A 708 3.15 -30.22 -7.01
C GLY A 708 2.52 -30.44 -5.63
N ASN A 709 2.81 -29.57 -4.68
CA ASN A 709 2.24 -29.61 -3.33
C ASN A 709 0.71 -29.35 -3.35
N LEU A 710 0.28 -28.34 -4.11
CA LEU A 710 -1.14 -28.04 -4.33
C LEU A 710 -1.88 -29.22 -5.00
N ARG A 711 -1.32 -29.83 -6.05
CA ARG A 711 -1.94 -31.00 -6.72
C ARG A 711 -2.00 -32.23 -5.82
N TRP A 712 -0.95 -32.49 -5.03
CA TRP A 712 -0.92 -33.63 -4.10
C TRP A 712 -2.01 -33.51 -3.02
N ASN A 713 -2.27 -32.29 -2.53
CA ASN A 713 -3.33 -32.03 -1.56
C ASN A 713 -4.72 -31.95 -2.20
N PHE A 714 -4.85 -31.36 -3.40
CA PHE A 714 -6.11 -31.33 -4.17
C PHE A 714 -6.70 -32.75 -4.34
N ALA A 715 -5.86 -33.75 -4.64
CA ALA A 715 -6.27 -35.15 -4.75
C ALA A 715 -6.58 -35.86 -3.40
N ARG A 716 -6.53 -35.13 -2.26
CA ARG A 716 -6.66 -35.67 -0.89
C ARG A 716 -7.51 -34.79 0.03
N THR A 717 -8.21 -33.80 -0.51
CA THR A 717 -9.21 -32.97 0.19
C THR A 717 -10.44 -32.81 -0.70
N THR A 718 -11.58 -32.44 -0.12
CA THR A 718 -12.90 -32.64 -0.76
C THR A 718 -13.82 -31.43 -0.71
N GLY A 719 -13.34 -30.26 -0.27
CA GLY A 719 -14.17 -29.05 -0.22
C GLY A 719 -14.60 -28.59 -1.62
N ASP A 720 -15.88 -28.24 -1.79
CA ASP A 720 -16.47 -27.76 -3.06
C ASP A 720 -15.66 -26.59 -3.66
N PHE A 721 -15.07 -25.79 -2.78
CA PHE A 721 -14.11 -24.74 -3.09
C PHE A 721 -12.81 -24.94 -2.30
N PHE A 722 -11.74 -24.32 -2.76
CA PHE A 722 -10.52 -24.18 -1.96
C PHE A 722 -9.92 -22.77 -2.10
N ALA A 723 -9.39 -22.22 -1.02
CA ALA A 723 -8.71 -20.92 -0.99
C ALA A 723 -7.20 -21.12 -0.84
N ILE A 724 -6.37 -20.41 -1.61
CA ILE A 724 -4.91 -20.41 -1.43
C ILE A 724 -4.48 -19.09 -0.79
N PHE A 725 -3.74 -19.19 0.31
CA PHE A 725 -2.92 -18.11 0.85
C PHE A 725 -1.47 -18.58 0.89
N ASP A 726 -0.54 -17.83 0.29
CA ASP A 726 0.88 -18.03 0.58
C ASP A 726 1.17 -17.76 2.07
N ALA A 727 2.23 -18.39 2.58
CA ALA A 727 2.60 -18.44 4.01
C ALA A 727 2.66 -17.09 4.74
N ASP A 728 2.76 -15.98 4.01
CA ASP A 728 2.91 -14.61 4.47
C ASP A 728 1.65 -13.74 4.33
N PHE A 729 0.52 -14.28 3.85
CA PHE A 729 -0.73 -13.53 3.68
C PHE A 729 -1.72 -13.69 4.83
N CYS A 730 -2.07 -12.55 5.44
CA CYS A 730 -3.02 -12.44 6.54
C CYS A 730 -4.39 -11.92 6.04
N PRO A 731 -5.43 -12.78 5.92
CA PRO A 731 -6.77 -12.37 5.52
C PRO A 731 -7.58 -11.72 6.63
N ARG A 732 -8.59 -10.94 6.22
CA ARG A 732 -9.67 -10.44 7.09
C ARG A 732 -10.63 -11.58 7.47
N PRO A 733 -11.32 -11.47 8.61
CA PRO A 733 -12.42 -12.38 8.98
C PRO A 733 -13.48 -12.55 7.87
N ASP A 734 -13.85 -11.47 7.19
CA ASP A 734 -14.90 -11.46 6.16
C ASP A 734 -14.46 -11.98 4.77
N PHE A 735 -13.20 -12.41 4.60
CA PHE A 735 -12.62 -12.82 3.31
C PHE A 735 -13.51 -13.79 2.51
N LEU A 736 -14.03 -14.85 3.15
CA LEU A 736 -14.89 -15.83 2.48
C LEU A 736 -16.31 -15.33 2.23
N LYS A 737 -16.86 -14.50 3.12
CA LYS A 737 -18.24 -13.97 2.98
C LYS A 737 -18.37 -12.96 1.84
N GLU A 738 -17.28 -12.27 1.49
CA GLU A 738 -17.21 -11.39 0.31
C GLU A 738 -17.05 -12.19 -1.00
N ILE A 739 -16.33 -13.31 -0.97
CA ILE A 739 -15.96 -14.06 -2.19
C ILE A 739 -16.98 -15.16 -2.56
N MET A 740 -17.55 -15.87 -1.60
CA MET A 740 -18.46 -16.99 -1.90
C MET A 740 -19.69 -16.57 -2.74
N PRO A 741 -20.34 -15.42 -2.48
CA PRO A 741 -21.44 -14.93 -3.30
C PRO A 741 -21.10 -14.80 -4.80
N GLU A 742 -19.86 -14.43 -5.14
CA GLU A 742 -19.40 -14.32 -6.54
C GLU A 742 -19.28 -15.67 -7.26
N HIS A 743 -19.06 -16.76 -6.52
CA HIS A 743 -19.10 -18.12 -7.07
C HIS A 743 -20.53 -18.68 -7.13
N LEU A 744 -21.39 -18.34 -6.17
CA LEU A 744 -22.79 -18.79 -6.11
C LEU A 744 -23.67 -18.10 -7.18
N ALA A 745 -23.38 -16.84 -7.51
CA ALA A 745 -24.11 -16.08 -8.53
C ALA A 745 -23.80 -16.50 -9.98
N ASP A 746 -22.77 -17.32 -10.21
CA ASP A 746 -22.32 -17.70 -11.56
C ASP A 746 -21.51 -19.02 -11.50
N ASP A 747 -22.18 -20.14 -11.76
CA ASP A 747 -21.59 -21.48 -11.75
C ASP A 747 -20.45 -21.70 -12.77
N LYS A 748 -20.19 -20.77 -13.69
CA LYS A 748 -18.98 -20.81 -14.53
C LYS A 748 -17.81 -20.02 -13.96
N THR A 749 -17.91 -19.50 -12.74
CA THR A 749 -16.79 -18.90 -11.99
C THR A 749 -15.88 -19.97 -11.41
N ALA A 750 -14.77 -20.24 -12.10
CA ALA A 750 -13.72 -21.14 -11.63
C ALA A 750 -12.86 -20.50 -10.54
N ILE A 751 -12.52 -19.22 -10.67
CA ILE A 751 -11.62 -18.52 -9.74
C ILE A 751 -12.16 -17.11 -9.47
N VAL A 752 -12.22 -16.70 -8.21
CA VAL A 752 -12.35 -15.29 -7.81
C VAL A 752 -11.03 -14.84 -7.19
N GLN A 753 -10.37 -13.87 -7.83
CA GLN A 753 -9.09 -13.31 -7.42
C GLN A 753 -9.30 -11.93 -6.76
N THR A 754 -8.65 -11.71 -5.62
CA THR A 754 -8.58 -10.39 -4.95
C THR A 754 -7.15 -9.82 -4.98
N PRO A 755 -6.94 -8.51 -4.71
CA PRO A 755 -5.63 -7.91 -4.54
C PRO A 755 -4.68 -8.70 -3.64
N GLN A 756 -3.40 -8.72 -4.00
CA GLN A 756 -2.33 -8.84 -3.01
C GLN A 756 -2.04 -7.43 -2.51
N PHE A 757 -2.61 -7.09 -1.34
CA PHE A 757 -2.37 -5.81 -0.71
C PHE A 757 -1.06 -5.87 0.08
N PHE A 758 -0.27 -4.80 -0.02
CA PHE A 758 0.99 -4.64 0.71
C PHE A 758 0.96 -3.28 1.36
N ARG A 759 1.05 -3.22 2.68
CA ARG A 759 1.32 -1.93 3.35
C ARG A 759 2.76 -1.56 3.12
N ILE A 760 2.97 -0.28 2.88
CA ILE A 760 4.27 0.37 2.97
C ILE A 760 4.34 0.96 4.36
N SER A 761 5.21 0.40 5.21
CA SER A 761 5.63 1.10 6.42
C SER A 761 7.03 1.64 6.26
N ASN A 762 7.28 2.69 7.02
CA ASN A 762 8.57 3.25 7.27
C ASN A 762 9.54 2.19 7.86
N ASP A 763 9.05 1.22 8.63
CA ASP A 763 9.80 0.14 9.30
C ASP A 763 10.41 -0.89 8.32
N GLN A 764 9.91 -0.94 7.09
CA GLN A 764 10.31 -1.92 6.07
C GLN A 764 11.54 -1.48 5.28
N THR A 765 12.22 -2.43 4.64
CA THR A 765 13.30 -2.14 3.70
C THR A 765 12.84 -1.28 2.51
N TRP A 766 13.76 -0.50 1.93
CA TRP A 766 13.50 0.23 0.69
C TRP A 766 13.06 -0.68 -0.47
N VAL A 767 13.38 -1.98 -0.42
CA VAL A 767 12.97 -2.97 -1.43
C VAL A 767 11.50 -3.34 -1.25
N GLU A 768 11.06 -3.65 -0.02
CA GLU A 768 9.65 -3.88 0.31
C GLU A 768 8.78 -2.67 -0.02
N GLN A 769 9.18 -1.48 0.45
CA GLN A 769 8.48 -0.23 0.19
C GLN A 769 8.30 0.00 -1.33
N GLY A 770 9.37 -0.19 -2.11
CA GLY A 770 9.31 -0.07 -3.58
C GLY A 770 8.45 -1.16 -4.23
N ALA A 771 8.60 -2.41 -3.81
CA ALA A 771 7.91 -3.57 -4.36
C ALA A 771 6.39 -3.49 -4.16
N GLY A 772 5.93 -3.10 -2.96
CA GLY A 772 4.52 -2.92 -2.64
C GLY A 772 3.85 -1.84 -3.49
N ALA A 773 4.43 -0.62 -3.54
CA ALA A 773 3.91 0.48 -4.37
C ALA A 773 3.82 0.10 -5.85
N THR A 774 4.76 -0.70 -6.36
CA THR A 774 4.78 -1.11 -7.77
C THR A 774 3.62 -2.04 -8.15
N GLN A 775 3.07 -2.81 -7.19
CA GLN A 775 1.93 -3.69 -7.48
C GLN A 775 0.60 -2.93 -7.62
N GLU A 776 0.51 -1.71 -7.10
CA GLU A 776 -0.76 -0.97 -7.06
C GLU A 776 -1.32 -0.67 -8.46
N LEU A 777 -0.47 -0.36 -9.45
CA LEU A 777 -0.91 -0.19 -10.84
C LEU A 777 -1.54 -1.48 -11.40
N PHE A 778 -1.00 -2.64 -11.04
CA PHE A 778 -1.49 -3.92 -11.50
C PHE A 778 -2.85 -4.26 -10.90
N TYR A 779 -2.97 -4.21 -9.56
CA TYR A 779 -4.22 -4.57 -8.87
C TYR A 779 -5.32 -3.51 -9.00
N ARG A 780 -4.99 -2.21 -9.00
CA ARG A 780 -5.97 -1.11 -9.00
C ARG A 780 -6.38 -0.62 -10.39
N VAL A 781 -5.69 -1.04 -11.47
CA VAL A 781 -6.03 -0.66 -12.85
C VAL A 781 -5.98 -1.85 -13.81
N VAL A 782 -4.85 -2.54 -13.92
CA VAL A 782 -4.65 -3.56 -14.99
C VAL A 782 -5.60 -4.74 -14.82
N GLN A 783 -5.76 -5.28 -13.60
CA GLN A 783 -6.67 -6.39 -13.32
C GLN A 783 -8.14 -5.99 -13.43
N VAL A 784 -8.52 -4.78 -12.98
CA VAL A 784 -9.89 -4.24 -13.13
C VAL A 784 -10.26 -4.13 -14.62
N ASN A 785 -9.37 -3.54 -15.43
CA ASN A 785 -9.57 -3.40 -16.87
C ASN A 785 -9.58 -4.76 -17.59
N ARG A 786 -8.77 -5.73 -17.14
CA ARG A 786 -8.79 -7.11 -17.65
C ARG A 786 -10.08 -7.86 -17.30
N ASN A 787 -10.66 -7.61 -16.13
CA ASN A 787 -11.91 -8.26 -15.71
C ASN A 787 -13.06 -7.96 -16.68
N LYS A 788 -13.16 -6.71 -17.13
CA LYS A 788 -14.13 -6.28 -18.17
C LYS A 788 -14.02 -7.07 -19.47
N TRP A 789 -12.83 -7.57 -19.80
CA TRP A 789 -12.56 -8.39 -20.99
C TRP A 789 -12.60 -9.89 -20.74
N GLY A 790 -12.99 -10.35 -19.54
CA GLY A 790 -12.87 -11.76 -19.15
C GLY A 790 -11.43 -12.28 -19.17
N ALA A 791 -10.45 -11.38 -18.98
CA ALA A 791 -9.02 -11.61 -19.16
C ALA A 791 -8.21 -11.51 -17.86
N SER A 792 -8.89 -11.55 -16.71
CA SER A 792 -8.28 -11.55 -15.37
C SER A 792 -7.25 -12.67 -15.23
N ILE A 793 -6.17 -12.39 -14.50
CA ILE A 793 -5.11 -13.37 -14.22
C ILE A 793 -5.17 -13.79 -12.75
N CYS A 794 -5.11 -15.11 -12.51
CA CYS A 794 -4.85 -15.68 -11.19
C CYS A 794 -3.37 -15.48 -10.82
N VAL A 795 -3.10 -15.07 -9.58
CA VAL A 795 -1.77 -14.72 -9.05
C VAL A 795 -1.36 -15.56 -7.81
N GLY A 796 -1.96 -16.73 -7.64
CA GLY A 796 -1.43 -17.79 -6.77
C GLY A 796 -1.67 -17.66 -5.25
N SER A 797 -2.17 -16.51 -4.79
CA SER A 797 -2.59 -16.23 -3.41
C SER A 797 -3.78 -15.26 -3.43
N ASN A 798 -4.51 -15.17 -2.32
CA ASN A 798 -5.71 -14.32 -2.13
C ASN A 798 -6.82 -14.60 -3.16
N ALA A 799 -7.02 -15.88 -3.48
CA ALA A 799 -8.02 -16.35 -4.43
C ALA A 799 -8.72 -17.60 -3.92
N VAL A 800 -10.01 -17.72 -4.26
CA VAL A 800 -10.79 -18.95 -4.10
C VAL A 800 -11.04 -19.59 -5.46
N TYR A 801 -11.02 -20.91 -5.48
CA TYR A 801 -11.09 -21.76 -6.66
C TYR A 801 -12.26 -22.75 -6.46
N ARG A 802 -13.14 -22.88 -7.45
CA ARG A 802 -14.17 -23.93 -7.51
C ARG A 802 -13.50 -25.24 -7.88
N ARG A 803 -13.62 -26.28 -7.05
CA ARG A 803 -12.92 -27.56 -7.22
C ARG A 803 -13.19 -28.20 -8.57
N GLU A 804 -14.48 -28.38 -8.91
CA GLU A 804 -15.02 -28.91 -10.17
C GLU A 804 -14.24 -28.39 -11.41
N SER A 805 -13.96 -27.09 -11.44
CA SER A 805 -13.29 -26.44 -12.58
C SER A 805 -11.86 -26.92 -12.83
N LEU A 806 -11.24 -27.63 -11.88
CA LEU A 806 -9.87 -28.14 -11.96
C LEU A 806 -9.79 -29.67 -11.82
N GLU A 807 -10.90 -30.38 -11.63
CA GLU A 807 -10.89 -31.85 -11.43
C GLU A 807 -10.36 -32.60 -12.66
N GLU A 808 -10.85 -32.27 -13.86
CA GLU A 808 -10.42 -32.87 -15.14
C GLU A 808 -8.90 -32.83 -15.36
N VAL A 809 -8.22 -31.86 -14.76
CA VAL A 809 -6.78 -31.62 -14.90
C VAL A 809 -6.00 -31.99 -13.62
N GLY A 810 -6.66 -32.46 -12.56
CA GLY A 810 -6.04 -32.87 -11.29
C GLY A 810 -5.56 -31.72 -10.40
N GLY A 811 -6.17 -30.53 -10.48
CA GLY A 811 -5.81 -29.35 -9.69
C GLY A 811 -5.07 -28.27 -10.49
N THR A 812 -4.13 -27.56 -9.85
CA THR A 812 -3.36 -26.47 -10.47
C THR A 812 -2.40 -26.96 -11.57
N ALA A 813 -1.95 -26.07 -12.45
CA ALA A 813 -1.16 -26.42 -13.64
C ALA A 813 0.19 -27.12 -13.33
N GLU A 814 0.59 -28.09 -14.15
CA GLU A 814 1.81 -28.89 -13.96
C GLU A 814 3.11 -28.16 -14.39
N ILE A 815 3.40 -27.02 -13.75
CA ILE A 815 4.59 -26.21 -14.00
C ILE A 815 5.29 -25.85 -12.69
N GLY A 816 6.62 -26.00 -12.65
CA GLY A 816 7.42 -25.76 -11.43
C GLY A 816 7.67 -24.29 -11.06
N PHE A 817 6.99 -23.34 -11.73
CA PHE A 817 7.05 -21.90 -11.48
C PHE A 817 5.82 -21.22 -12.11
N SER A 818 5.20 -20.27 -11.40
CA SER A 818 4.04 -19.50 -11.90
C SER A 818 2.92 -20.39 -12.45
N GLU A 819 2.53 -21.37 -11.64
CA GLU A 819 1.37 -22.24 -11.88
C GLU A 819 0.05 -21.47 -11.88
N ASP A 820 0.02 -20.32 -11.20
CA ASP A 820 -1.10 -19.39 -11.08
C ASP A 820 -1.68 -18.93 -12.42
N VAL A 821 -0.88 -18.25 -13.24
CA VAL A 821 -1.30 -17.72 -14.55
C VAL A 821 -1.61 -18.84 -15.55
N HIS A 822 -0.94 -19.99 -15.43
CA HIS A 822 -1.23 -21.18 -16.26
C HIS A 822 -2.51 -21.88 -15.82
N THR A 823 -2.84 -21.89 -14.52
CA THR A 823 -4.11 -22.43 -13.99
C THR A 823 -5.28 -21.55 -14.41
N GLY A 824 -5.16 -20.24 -14.27
CA GLY A 824 -6.17 -19.28 -14.74
C GLY A 824 -6.43 -19.39 -16.23
N PHE A 825 -5.37 -19.42 -17.06
CA PHE A 825 -5.47 -19.68 -18.49
C PHE A 825 -6.12 -21.05 -18.79
N GLY A 826 -5.71 -22.11 -18.09
CA GLY A 826 -6.22 -23.48 -18.29
C GLY A 826 -7.69 -23.66 -17.89
N ALA A 827 -8.22 -22.84 -16.98
CA ALA A 827 -9.65 -22.74 -16.71
C ALA A 827 -10.37 -22.00 -17.85
N VAL A 828 -9.89 -20.82 -18.25
CA VAL A 828 -10.52 -20.01 -19.32
C VAL A 828 -10.56 -20.73 -20.67
N ASN A 829 -9.50 -21.48 -21.03
CA ASN A 829 -9.48 -22.26 -22.27
C ASN A 829 -10.55 -23.37 -22.31
N ARG A 830 -10.96 -23.89 -21.14
CA ARG A 830 -12.05 -24.86 -20.96
C ARG A 830 -13.41 -24.22 -20.72
N GLY A 831 -13.56 -22.92 -21.02
CA GLY A 831 -14.85 -22.21 -20.97
C GLY A 831 -15.25 -21.68 -19.59
N TRP A 832 -14.38 -21.76 -18.60
CA TRP A 832 -14.62 -21.18 -17.27
C TRP A 832 -14.24 -19.70 -17.21
N LYS A 833 -14.69 -19.01 -16.15
CA LYS A 833 -14.42 -17.60 -15.88
C LYS A 833 -13.44 -17.44 -14.72
N VAL A 834 -12.51 -16.51 -14.87
CA VAL A 834 -11.70 -15.95 -13.77
C VAL A 834 -12.24 -14.54 -13.50
N LYS A 835 -12.88 -14.33 -12.36
CA LYS A 835 -13.31 -13.02 -11.89
C LYS A 835 -12.19 -12.35 -11.10
N TYR A 836 -12.13 -11.02 -11.15
CA TYR A 836 -11.27 -10.20 -10.30
C TYR A 836 -12.07 -9.10 -9.60
N MET A 837 -11.86 -8.97 -8.30
CA MET A 837 -12.57 -8.06 -7.40
C MET A 837 -11.55 -7.18 -6.65
N PRO A 838 -11.49 -5.85 -6.88
CA PRO A 838 -10.50 -4.96 -6.29
C PRO A 838 -10.82 -4.56 -4.83
N ILE A 839 -11.18 -5.55 -4.01
CA ILE A 839 -11.44 -5.41 -2.58
C ILE A 839 -10.26 -6.04 -1.83
N CYS A 840 -9.54 -5.25 -1.03
CA CYS A 840 -8.35 -5.68 -0.31
C CYS A 840 -8.74 -6.54 0.90
N LEU A 841 -8.80 -7.87 0.71
CA LEU A 841 -9.22 -8.80 1.78
C LEU A 841 -8.06 -9.49 2.51
N ALA A 842 -6.81 -9.38 2.05
CA ALA A 842 -5.63 -9.92 2.74
C ALA A 842 -4.36 -9.10 2.45
N THR A 843 -3.48 -8.97 3.47
CA THR A 843 -2.19 -8.26 3.39
C THR A 843 -1.05 -9.28 3.40
N GLY A 844 -0.03 -9.11 2.54
CA GLY A 844 1.22 -9.88 2.58
C GLY A 844 2.44 -9.02 2.89
N VAL A 845 3.64 -9.64 2.91
CA VAL A 845 4.92 -8.93 2.91
C VAL A 845 5.53 -8.88 1.51
N CYS A 846 6.50 -8.00 1.29
CA CYS A 846 7.26 -7.95 0.04
C CYS A 846 8.67 -8.53 0.20
N PRO A 847 9.41 -8.78 -0.90
CA PRO A 847 10.80 -9.20 -0.82
C PRO A 847 11.69 -8.09 -0.22
N ASP A 848 12.39 -8.47 0.84
CA ASP A 848 13.34 -7.72 1.67
C ASP A 848 14.63 -7.25 0.98
N THR A 849 15.19 -8.08 0.10
CA THR A 849 16.50 -7.86 -0.51
C THR A 849 16.40 -7.66 -2.02
N PRO A 850 17.33 -6.89 -2.62
CA PRO A 850 17.41 -6.74 -4.07
C PRO A 850 17.54 -8.08 -4.82
N ARG A 851 18.05 -9.12 -4.14
CA ARG A 851 18.24 -10.47 -4.68
C ARG A 851 16.96 -11.32 -4.62
N SER A 852 16.21 -11.28 -3.51
CA SER A 852 14.90 -11.95 -3.41
C SER A 852 13.90 -11.31 -4.38
N PHE A 853 13.86 -9.97 -4.44
CA PHE A 853 13.06 -9.22 -5.42
C PHE A 853 13.41 -9.56 -6.89
N PHE A 854 14.69 -9.47 -7.27
CA PHE A 854 15.15 -9.87 -8.62
C PHE A 854 14.67 -11.29 -8.99
N SER A 855 14.74 -12.22 -8.04
CA SER A 855 14.37 -13.63 -8.24
C SER A 855 12.85 -13.84 -8.34
N GLN A 856 12.04 -12.99 -7.70
CA GLN A 856 10.59 -12.95 -7.87
C GLN A 856 10.22 -12.41 -9.26
N GLN A 857 10.73 -11.24 -9.65
CA GLN A 857 10.45 -10.62 -10.95
C GLN A 857 10.91 -11.50 -12.14
N MET A 858 12.03 -12.20 -11.98
CA MET A 858 12.50 -13.25 -12.90
C MET A 858 11.46 -14.34 -13.15
N ARG A 859 10.76 -14.82 -12.09
CA ARG A 859 9.75 -15.88 -12.20
C ARG A 859 8.52 -15.41 -12.96
N TRP A 860 7.93 -14.27 -12.57
CA TRP A 860 6.70 -13.76 -13.17
C TRP A 860 6.83 -13.50 -14.69
N CYS A 861 7.98 -12.95 -15.10
CA CYS A 861 8.33 -12.79 -16.50
C CYS A 861 8.56 -14.16 -17.20
N MET A 862 9.24 -15.12 -16.56
CA MET A 862 9.45 -16.47 -17.12
C MET A 862 8.14 -17.27 -17.26
N GLY A 863 7.20 -17.14 -16.33
CA GLY A 863 5.86 -17.75 -16.40
C GLY A 863 5.06 -17.22 -17.58
N SER A 864 5.00 -15.90 -17.71
CA SER A 864 4.26 -15.19 -18.76
C SER A 864 4.85 -15.40 -20.17
N THR A 865 6.18 -15.29 -20.30
CA THR A 865 6.89 -15.61 -21.55
C THR A 865 6.71 -17.08 -21.94
N THR A 866 6.61 -17.98 -20.96
CA THR A 866 6.38 -19.41 -21.23
C THR A 866 4.96 -19.70 -21.69
N LEU A 867 3.94 -19.07 -21.10
CA LEU A 867 2.56 -19.17 -21.56
C LEU A 867 2.42 -18.72 -23.03
N LEU A 868 2.92 -17.53 -23.35
CA LEU A 868 2.80 -16.97 -24.71
C LEU A 868 3.70 -17.67 -25.74
N SER A 869 4.74 -18.39 -25.32
CA SER A 869 5.52 -19.26 -26.20
C SER A 869 4.86 -20.60 -26.52
N ASN A 870 3.80 -20.98 -25.80
CA ASN A 870 3.10 -22.24 -25.99
C ASN A 870 2.09 -22.11 -27.15
N PRO A 871 2.14 -22.97 -28.18
CA PRO A 871 1.13 -22.99 -29.25
C PRO A 871 -0.32 -23.11 -28.74
N GLU A 872 -0.55 -23.77 -27.61
CA GLU A 872 -1.88 -23.93 -27.03
C GLU A 872 -2.50 -22.60 -26.56
N PHE A 873 -1.70 -21.60 -26.20
CA PHE A 873 -2.22 -20.25 -25.93
C PHE A 873 -2.85 -19.63 -27.19
N TRP A 874 -2.23 -19.82 -28.34
CA TRP A 874 -2.69 -19.23 -29.59
C TRP A 874 -3.89 -19.97 -30.19
N LYS A 875 -3.89 -21.30 -30.08
CA LYS A 875 -5.02 -22.18 -30.45
C LYS A 875 -6.23 -22.06 -29.53
N SER A 876 -6.05 -21.55 -28.31
CA SER A 876 -7.09 -21.53 -27.25
C SER A 876 -8.41 -20.90 -27.71
N ASN A 877 -9.50 -21.28 -27.04
CA ASN A 877 -10.84 -20.73 -27.27
C ASN A 877 -11.00 -19.27 -26.80
N MET A 878 -9.94 -18.64 -26.27
CA MET A 878 -9.96 -17.24 -25.85
C MET A 878 -10.17 -16.29 -27.03
N SER A 879 -11.01 -15.29 -26.81
CA SER A 879 -11.26 -14.20 -27.76
C SER A 879 -9.99 -13.39 -28.06
N PHE A 880 -10.01 -12.68 -29.19
CA PHE A 880 -8.90 -11.82 -29.60
C PHE A 880 -8.52 -10.79 -28.52
N ILE A 881 -9.50 -10.14 -27.87
CA ILE A 881 -9.22 -9.14 -26.84
C ILE A 881 -8.63 -9.74 -25.56
N GLN A 882 -9.04 -10.95 -25.16
CA GLN A 882 -8.38 -11.70 -24.07
C GLN A 882 -6.93 -12.03 -24.43
N LYS A 883 -6.66 -12.49 -25.66
CA LYS A 883 -5.30 -12.78 -26.13
C LYS A 883 -4.43 -11.51 -26.13
N VAL A 884 -4.96 -10.38 -26.61
CA VAL A 884 -4.30 -9.06 -26.55
C VAL A 884 -4.02 -8.61 -25.11
N CYS A 885 -4.93 -8.83 -24.15
CA CYS A 885 -4.72 -8.51 -22.74
C CYS A 885 -3.53 -9.27 -22.12
N TYR A 886 -3.31 -10.54 -22.51
CA TYR A 886 -2.16 -11.33 -22.09
C TYR A 886 -0.88 -10.88 -22.81
N MET A 887 -0.93 -10.65 -24.14
CA MET A 887 0.19 -10.10 -24.92
C MET A 887 0.71 -8.78 -24.35
N CYS A 888 -0.18 -7.88 -23.94
CA CYS A 888 0.17 -6.57 -23.37
C CYS A 888 1.11 -6.67 -22.15
N GLY A 889 0.95 -7.71 -21.31
CA GLY A 889 1.85 -7.96 -20.18
C GLY A 889 3.27 -8.33 -20.61
N MET A 890 3.41 -9.09 -21.70
CA MET A 890 4.70 -9.44 -22.29
C MET A 890 5.35 -8.28 -23.04
N MET A 891 4.54 -7.45 -23.69
CA MET A 891 5.01 -6.20 -24.28
C MET A 891 5.55 -5.25 -23.20
N TYR A 892 4.87 -5.15 -22.04
CA TYR A 892 5.39 -4.44 -20.86
C TYR A 892 6.71 -5.02 -20.36
N TYR A 893 6.82 -6.34 -20.12
CA TYR A 893 8.08 -6.98 -19.72
C TYR A 893 9.23 -6.65 -20.67
N SER A 894 8.96 -6.67 -21.98
CA SER A 894 9.94 -6.39 -23.04
C SER A 894 10.32 -4.90 -23.11
N ALA A 895 9.34 -3.99 -23.02
CA ALA A 895 9.56 -2.55 -23.06
C ALA A 895 10.39 -2.09 -21.85
N VAL A 896 10.06 -2.57 -20.65
CA VAL A 896 10.82 -2.27 -19.41
C VAL A 896 12.25 -2.82 -19.52
N ALA A 897 12.43 -4.08 -19.92
CA ALA A 897 13.76 -4.69 -20.12
C ALA A 897 14.66 -3.94 -21.12
N LEU A 898 14.10 -3.37 -22.18
CA LEU A 898 14.84 -2.60 -23.18
C LEU A 898 15.05 -1.13 -22.77
N SER A 899 14.15 -0.55 -21.97
CA SER A 899 14.14 0.88 -21.65
C SER A 899 15.48 1.39 -21.06
N ILE A 900 16.09 0.62 -20.16
CA ILE A 900 17.38 0.93 -19.52
C ILE A 900 18.55 1.03 -20.52
N PHE A 901 18.47 0.35 -21.66
CA PHE A 901 19.47 0.42 -22.74
C PHE A 901 19.11 1.44 -23.83
N ILE A 902 17.83 1.60 -24.14
CA ILE A 902 17.39 2.44 -25.26
C ILE A 902 17.26 3.92 -24.85
N SER A 903 16.85 4.22 -23.61
CA SER A 903 16.61 5.59 -23.14
C SER A 903 17.86 6.50 -23.13
N PRO A 904 19.07 6.07 -22.68
CA PRO A 904 20.24 6.96 -22.64
C PRO A 904 20.86 7.28 -24.01
N VAL A 905 20.57 6.46 -25.03
CA VAL A 905 21.31 6.41 -26.30
C VAL A 905 21.15 7.66 -27.18
N PRO A 906 19.93 8.20 -27.43
CA PRO A 906 19.74 9.33 -28.35
C PRO A 906 20.58 10.56 -28.01
N GLY A 907 20.65 10.94 -26.73
CA GLY A 907 21.41 12.12 -26.30
C GLY A 907 22.91 11.99 -26.56
N ILE A 908 23.49 10.83 -26.25
CA ILE A 908 24.93 10.58 -26.41
C ILE A 908 25.30 10.45 -27.89
N LEU A 909 24.49 9.74 -28.69
CA LEU A 909 24.73 9.62 -30.14
C LEU A 909 24.55 10.96 -30.88
N LEU A 910 23.54 11.76 -30.51
CA LEU A 910 23.35 13.09 -31.09
C LEU A 910 24.55 13.99 -30.80
N LEU A 911 25.09 13.96 -29.57
CA LEU A 911 26.29 14.72 -29.20
C LEU A 911 27.57 14.24 -29.92
N TRP A 912 27.71 12.92 -30.13
CA TRP A 912 28.88 12.33 -30.82
C TRP A 912 28.86 12.50 -32.34
N PHE A 913 27.70 12.39 -32.99
CA PHE A 913 27.64 12.33 -34.46
C PHE A 913 27.00 13.55 -35.12
N ARG A 914 26.01 14.22 -34.48
CA ARG A 914 25.27 15.36 -35.05
C ARG A 914 25.15 16.54 -34.05
N PRO A 915 26.28 17.11 -33.56
CA PRO A 915 26.30 18.12 -32.51
C PRO A 915 25.61 19.44 -32.92
N GLU A 916 25.49 19.72 -34.21
CA GLU A 916 24.77 20.88 -34.74
C GLU A 916 23.29 20.86 -34.36
N PHE A 917 22.68 19.67 -34.24
CA PHE A 917 21.32 19.48 -33.76
C PHE A 917 21.23 19.34 -32.24
N PHE A 918 22.34 19.12 -31.52
CA PHE A 918 22.33 18.97 -30.07
C PHE A 918 22.11 20.33 -29.38
N LYS A 919 21.01 20.47 -28.65
CA LYS A 919 20.59 21.71 -27.95
C LYS A 919 19.97 21.38 -26.60
N TYR A 920 20.10 22.28 -25.62
CA TYR A 920 19.53 22.07 -24.27
C TYR A 920 18.02 21.75 -24.29
N TYR A 921 17.27 22.39 -25.19
CA TYR A 921 15.82 22.22 -25.28
C TYR A 921 15.38 20.88 -25.90
N ASN A 922 16.27 20.09 -26.52
CA ASN A 922 15.90 18.79 -27.11
C ASN A 922 15.34 17.81 -26.07
N LEU A 923 15.75 17.95 -24.80
CA LEU A 923 15.26 17.10 -23.72
C LEU A 923 13.83 17.46 -23.28
N ALA A 924 13.25 18.57 -23.75
CA ALA A 924 11.89 18.98 -23.42
C ALA A 924 10.84 17.92 -23.82
N PHE A 925 11.07 17.16 -24.90
CA PHE A 925 10.23 16.02 -25.30
C PHE A 925 10.19 14.90 -24.25
N ALA A 926 11.24 14.75 -23.43
CA ALA A 926 11.28 13.77 -22.35
C ALA A 926 10.68 14.29 -21.03
N ILE A 927 10.60 15.61 -20.82
CA ILE A 927 10.11 16.21 -19.56
C ILE A 927 8.71 15.69 -19.19
N PRO A 928 7.69 15.67 -20.07
CA PRO A 928 6.38 15.10 -19.75
C PRO A 928 6.42 13.65 -19.25
N SER A 929 7.30 12.80 -19.80
CA SER A 929 7.47 11.41 -19.34
C SER A 929 8.18 11.30 -17.99
N ILE A 930 9.15 12.18 -17.72
CA ILE A 930 9.83 12.26 -16.41
C ILE A 930 8.83 12.71 -15.33
N LEU A 931 8.01 13.73 -15.61
CA LEU A 931 6.95 14.18 -14.70
C LEU A 931 5.87 13.12 -14.48
N TYR A 932 5.50 12.39 -15.52
CA TYR A 932 4.54 11.29 -15.43
C TYR A 932 5.03 10.20 -14.46
N GLY A 933 6.28 9.76 -14.62
CA GLY A 933 6.88 8.71 -13.77
C GLY A 933 7.18 9.13 -12.33
N ILE A 934 7.44 10.43 -12.08
CA ILE A 934 7.79 10.94 -10.74
C ILE A 934 6.58 11.54 -10.02
N LEU A 935 5.89 12.51 -10.62
CA LEU A 935 4.82 13.27 -9.94
C LEU A 935 3.46 12.58 -10.03
N LEU A 936 3.06 12.08 -11.21
CA LEU A 936 1.69 11.62 -11.37
C LEU A 936 1.42 10.34 -10.56
N PHE A 937 2.34 9.38 -10.57
CA PHE A 937 2.22 8.20 -9.72
C PHE A 937 2.24 8.54 -8.22
N HIS A 938 3.00 9.56 -7.80
CA HIS A 938 3.02 10.03 -6.42
C HIS A 938 1.66 10.58 -5.95
N PHE A 939 0.92 11.29 -6.82
CA PHE A 939 -0.43 11.78 -6.50
C PHE A 939 -1.55 10.76 -6.81
N TRP A 940 -1.27 9.69 -7.55
CA TRP A 940 -2.27 8.69 -7.97
C TRP A 940 -2.29 7.45 -7.08
N ALA A 941 -1.16 7.02 -6.52
CA ALA A 941 -1.07 5.87 -5.62
C ALA A 941 -1.82 6.10 -4.30
N LYS A 942 -2.28 5.02 -3.66
CA LYS A 942 -2.69 5.03 -2.24
C LYS A 942 -1.50 4.70 -1.35
N ALA A 943 -0.58 3.88 -1.83
CA ALA A 943 0.68 3.56 -1.18
C ALA A 943 1.73 4.68 -1.42
N HIS A 944 2.72 4.84 -0.53
CA HIS A 944 3.76 5.86 -0.71
C HIS A 944 4.66 5.57 -1.92
N TYR A 945 4.43 6.26 -3.03
CA TYR A 945 5.18 6.10 -4.27
C TYR A 945 6.39 7.06 -4.31
N GLY A 946 7.50 6.63 -3.71
CA GLY A 946 8.77 7.37 -3.63
C GLY A 946 9.88 6.85 -4.57
N PHE A 947 11.10 7.36 -4.42
CA PHE A 947 12.26 6.93 -5.22
C PHE A 947 12.60 5.44 -5.07
N ASN A 948 12.18 4.80 -3.97
CA ASN A 948 12.32 3.37 -3.74
C ASN A 948 11.70 2.52 -4.87
N VAL A 949 10.59 2.97 -5.46
CA VAL A 949 10.01 2.35 -6.66
C VAL A 949 10.95 2.48 -7.86
N GLN A 950 11.49 3.68 -8.11
CA GLN A 950 12.40 3.91 -9.24
C GLN A 950 13.70 3.10 -9.10
N HIS A 951 14.19 2.88 -7.88
CA HIS A 951 15.33 2.01 -7.60
C HIS A 951 15.03 0.53 -7.89
N ILE A 952 13.88 0.00 -7.44
CA ILE A 952 13.53 -1.40 -7.74
C ILE A 952 13.13 -1.63 -9.20
N MET A 953 12.61 -0.62 -9.91
CA MET A 953 12.34 -0.70 -11.36
C MET A 953 13.61 -0.93 -12.18
N VAL A 954 14.78 -0.48 -11.72
CA VAL A 954 16.07 -0.86 -12.33
C VAL A 954 16.33 -2.36 -12.16
N ILE A 955 16.18 -2.90 -10.95
CA ILE A 955 16.35 -4.34 -10.67
C ILE A 955 15.39 -5.17 -11.52
N GLN A 956 14.13 -4.74 -11.57
CA GLN A 956 13.05 -5.34 -12.34
C GLN A 956 13.38 -5.37 -13.85
N SER A 957 13.92 -4.29 -14.41
CA SER A 957 14.37 -4.22 -15.81
C SER A 957 15.44 -5.27 -16.14
N TYR A 958 16.44 -5.43 -15.27
CA TYR A 958 17.48 -6.46 -15.44
C TYR A 958 16.96 -7.89 -15.18
N ALA A 959 15.96 -8.07 -14.31
CA ALA A 959 15.29 -9.35 -14.12
C ALA A 959 14.52 -9.75 -15.39
N TYR A 960 13.72 -8.85 -15.96
CA TYR A 960 12.97 -9.09 -17.20
C TYR A 960 13.91 -9.35 -18.38
N LEU A 961 14.99 -8.57 -18.52
CA LEU A 961 16.04 -8.82 -19.52
C LEU A 961 16.61 -10.25 -19.39
N ASN A 962 16.99 -10.65 -18.18
CA ASN A 962 17.57 -11.97 -17.97
C ASN A 962 16.54 -13.10 -18.21
N ALA A 963 15.28 -12.92 -17.84
CA ALA A 963 14.20 -13.88 -18.09
C ALA A 963 13.92 -14.06 -19.60
N ILE A 964 13.74 -12.95 -20.33
CA ILE A 964 13.52 -12.96 -21.79
C ILE A 964 14.72 -13.58 -22.51
N LYS A 965 15.95 -13.20 -22.15
CA LYS A 965 17.18 -13.78 -22.67
C LYS A 965 17.27 -15.29 -22.39
N ASP A 966 17.06 -15.72 -21.14
CA ASP A 966 17.12 -17.14 -20.79
C ASP A 966 16.05 -17.95 -21.56
N LYS A 967 14.86 -17.38 -21.78
CA LYS A 967 13.79 -17.98 -22.60
C LYS A 967 14.18 -18.11 -24.08
N ILE A 968 14.75 -17.06 -24.68
CA ILE A 968 15.21 -17.06 -26.08
C ILE A 968 16.30 -18.13 -26.31
N PHE A 969 17.20 -18.34 -25.34
CA PHE A 969 18.24 -19.37 -25.41
C PHE A 969 17.82 -20.72 -24.81
N GLY A 970 16.52 -20.98 -24.60
CA GLY A 970 15.99 -22.28 -24.15
C GLY A 970 16.42 -22.71 -22.73
N LYS A 971 16.88 -21.79 -21.89
CA LYS A 971 17.44 -22.09 -20.56
C LYS A 971 16.34 -22.15 -19.51
N ALA A 972 15.99 -23.37 -19.11
CA ALA A 972 15.04 -23.62 -18.02
C ALA A 972 15.46 -22.91 -16.71
N LEU A 973 14.45 -22.46 -15.94
CA LEU A 973 14.66 -21.79 -14.66
C LEU A 973 14.64 -22.82 -13.53
N MET A 974 15.82 -23.29 -13.13
CA MET A 974 16.00 -24.04 -11.88
C MET A 974 15.60 -23.15 -10.69
N TRP A 975 14.43 -23.42 -10.09
CA TRP A 975 13.97 -22.72 -8.90
C TRP A 975 14.43 -23.40 -7.61
N VAL A 976 14.72 -22.57 -6.60
CA VAL A 976 15.15 -22.97 -5.27
C VAL A 976 14.33 -22.15 -4.26
N PRO A 977 13.84 -22.73 -3.14
CA PRO A 977 13.01 -22.02 -2.17
C PRO A 977 13.68 -20.79 -1.56
N THR A 978 12.85 -19.84 -1.12
CA THR A 978 13.24 -18.85 -0.12
C THR A 978 13.69 -19.60 1.13
N GLY A 979 14.85 -19.26 1.70
CA GLY A 979 15.41 -19.95 2.87
C GLY A 979 16.43 -21.06 2.59
N ASP A 980 16.48 -21.67 1.39
CA ASP A 980 17.57 -22.60 1.06
C ASP A 980 18.86 -21.82 0.74
N ALA A 981 19.87 -21.92 1.61
CA ALA A 981 21.19 -21.32 1.41
C ALA A 981 21.85 -21.68 0.06
N LYS A 982 21.47 -22.79 -0.59
CA LYS A 982 21.95 -23.19 -1.92
C LYS A 982 21.37 -22.32 -3.04
N ALA A 983 20.24 -21.63 -2.83
CA ALA A 983 19.65 -20.67 -3.79
C ALA A 983 20.65 -19.56 -4.18
N HIS A 984 21.49 -19.14 -3.23
CA HIS A 984 22.47 -18.07 -3.39
C HIS A 984 23.59 -18.41 -4.40
N LYS A 985 23.68 -19.67 -4.87
CA LYS A 985 24.62 -20.09 -5.94
C LYS A 985 24.24 -19.61 -7.34
N SER A 986 23.03 -19.04 -7.53
CA SER A 986 22.59 -18.51 -8.83
C SER A 986 23.32 -17.21 -9.19
N ASN A 987 24.39 -17.32 -9.99
CA ASN A 987 25.17 -16.17 -10.47
C ASN A 987 24.37 -15.17 -11.35
N LYS A 988 23.09 -15.42 -11.67
CA LYS A 988 22.27 -14.57 -12.55
C LYS A 988 22.17 -13.12 -12.03
N TYR A 989 21.89 -12.94 -10.74
CA TYR A 989 21.81 -11.62 -10.09
C TYR A 989 23.15 -10.86 -10.20
N ARG A 990 24.26 -11.52 -9.81
CA ARG A 990 25.62 -10.96 -9.92
C ARG A 990 25.97 -10.58 -11.36
N ASN A 991 25.67 -11.43 -12.33
CA ASN A 991 25.97 -11.20 -13.73
C ASN A 991 25.17 -10.01 -14.30
N MET A 992 23.93 -9.80 -13.85
CA MET A 992 23.15 -8.61 -14.22
C MET A 992 23.64 -7.34 -13.54
N ARG A 993 24.14 -7.41 -12.29
CA ARG A 993 24.85 -6.28 -11.66
C ARG A 993 26.13 -5.91 -12.41
N ILE A 994 26.89 -6.89 -12.87
CA ILE A 994 28.09 -6.65 -13.72
C ILE A 994 27.69 -6.01 -15.05
N LEU A 995 26.62 -6.48 -15.70
CA LEU A 995 26.09 -5.84 -16.92
C LEU A 995 25.65 -4.40 -16.67
N CYS A 996 24.97 -4.13 -15.54
CA CYS A 996 24.60 -2.78 -15.14
C CYS A 996 25.83 -1.89 -14.92
N TRP A 997 26.87 -2.39 -14.25
CA TRP A 997 28.15 -1.69 -14.09
C TRP A 997 28.79 -1.32 -15.41
N LEU A 998 28.93 -2.29 -16.33
CA LEU A 998 29.50 -2.06 -17.66
C LEU A 998 28.67 -1.04 -18.45
N TRP A 999 27.35 -1.16 -18.43
CA TRP A 999 26.45 -0.24 -19.11
C TRP A 999 26.52 1.19 -18.55
N THR A 1000 26.45 1.34 -17.23
CA THR A 1000 26.62 2.63 -16.54
C THR A 1000 27.97 3.27 -16.86
N LEU A 1001 29.07 2.50 -16.89
CA LEU A 1001 30.40 3.01 -17.24
C LEU A 1001 30.51 3.42 -18.72
N ILE A 1002 29.90 2.67 -19.64
CA ILE A 1002 29.82 3.03 -21.07
C ILE A 1002 29.04 4.34 -21.25
N ILE A 1003 27.90 4.49 -20.58
CA ILE A 1003 27.05 5.68 -20.66
C ILE A 1003 27.72 6.91 -20.04
N LEU A 1004 28.24 6.81 -18.81
CA LEU A 1004 28.92 7.93 -18.14
C LEU A 1004 30.25 8.29 -18.82
N GLY A 1005 31.05 7.31 -19.21
CA GLY A 1005 32.31 7.53 -19.93
C GLY A 1005 32.10 8.09 -21.33
N GLY A 1006 31.13 7.55 -22.07
CA GLY A 1006 30.74 8.02 -23.41
C GLY A 1006 30.15 9.43 -23.40
N LEU A 1007 29.40 9.80 -22.36
CA LEU A 1007 28.93 11.17 -22.15
C LEU A 1007 30.06 12.12 -21.75
N ALA A 1008 30.87 11.76 -20.75
CA ALA A 1008 31.95 12.62 -20.25
C ALA A 1008 32.97 12.93 -21.35
N SER A 1009 33.41 11.91 -22.09
CA SER A 1009 34.33 12.08 -23.23
C SER A 1009 33.72 12.95 -24.34
N ALA A 1010 32.45 12.76 -24.69
CA ALA A 1010 31.75 13.62 -25.65
C ALA A 1010 31.71 15.09 -25.19
N VAL A 1011 31.27 15.33 -23.96
CA VAL A 1011 31.14 16.68 -23.37
C VAL A 1011 32.51 17.37 -23.31
N THR A 1012 33.55 16.69 -22.83
CA THR A 1012 34.91 17.21 -22.80
C THR A 1012 35.42 17.51 -24.21
N TYR A 1013 35.26 16.58 -25.17
CA TYR A 1013 35.69 16.80 -26.55
C TYR A 1013 35.01 18.02 -27.17
N ARG A 1014 33.67 18.10 -27.10
CA ARG A 1014 32.90 19.22 -27.68
C ARG A 1014 33.26 20.57 -27.06
N ILE A 1015 33.40 20.65 -25.73
CA ILE A 1015 33.72 21.92 -25.05
C ILE A 1015 35.18 22.33 -25.30
N VAL A 1016 36.14 21.39 -25.22
CA VAL A 1016 37.57 21.69 -25.29
C VAL A 1016 38.07 21.87 -26.72
N VAL A 1017 37.65 21.01 -27.65
CA VAL A 1017 38.08 21.02 -29.06
C VAL A 1017 37.18 21.95 -29.87
N ASP A 1018 35.90 21.59 -30.03
CA ASP A 1018 34.97 22.28 -30.93
C ASP A 1018 34.42 23.61 -30.37
N LYS A 1019 34.86 24.02 -29.17
CA LYS A 1019 34.40 25.22 -28.42
C LYS A 1019 32.88 25.29 -28.24
N PHE A 1020 32.23 24.12 -28.16
CA PHE A 1020 30.80 23.98 -28.06
C PHE A 1020 30.26 24.59 -26.76
N ALA A 1021 29.11 25.28 -26.85
CA ALA A 1021 28.54 26.00 -25.72
C ALA A 1021 28.05 25.03 -24.63
N TRP A 1022 28.79 25.01 -23.50
CA TRP A 1022 28.67 24.04 -22.39
C TRP A 1022 27.25 23.88 -21.84
N TYR A 1023 26.44 24.95 -21.81
CA TYR A 1023 25.08 24.92 -21.29
C TYR A 1023 24.15 23.95 -22.05
N ASN A 1024 24.45 23.65 -23.32
CA ASN A 1024 23.71 22.65 -24.09
C ASN A 1024 23.79 21.25 -23.48
N CYS A 1025 24.91 20.93 -22.81
CA CYS A 1025 25.16 19.61 -22.23
C CYS A 1025 24.48 19.40 -20.88
N LEU A 1026 24.11 20.47 -20.16
CA LEU A 1026 23.59 20.39 -18.78
C LEU A 1026 22.39 19.44 -18.61
N PRO A 1027 21.34 19.48 -19.46
CA PRO A 1027 20.16 18.62 -19.23
C PRO A 1027 20.49 17.13 -19.36
N LEU A 1028 21.37 16.77 -20.31
CA LEU A 1028 21.81 15.39 -20.48
C LEU A 1028 22.74 14.93 -19.36
N ILE A 1029 23.60 15.82 -18.83
CA ILE A 1029 24.42 15.53 -17.65
C ILE A 1029 23.53 15.29 -16.43
N ILE A 1030 22.57 16.18 -16.17
CA ILE A 1030 21.62 16.05 -15.04
C ILE A 1030 20.82 14.74 -15.15
N LEU A 1031 20.28 14.41 -16.33
CA LEU A 1031 19.55 13.15 -16.54
C LEU A 1031 20.43 11.91 -16.33
N ASN A 1032 21.70 11.93 -16.75
CA ASN A 1032 22.58 10.77 -16.54
C ASN A 1032 23.11 10.66 -15.09
N VAL A 1033 23.26 11.77 -14.37
CA VAL A 1033 23.47 11.76 -12.91
C VAL A 1033 22.25 11.20 -12.18
N TYR A 1034 21.03 11.56 -12.61
CA TYR A 1034 19.79 10.98 -12.10
C TYR A 1034 19.68 9.48 -12.40
N ASN A 1035 19.96 9.04 -13.63
CA ASN A 1035 19.96 7.62 -13.99
C ASN A 1035 21.02 6.82 -13.21
N PHE A 1036 22.20 7.41 -12.95
CA PHE A 1036 23.21 6.81 -12.07
C PHE A 1036 22.69 6.69 -10.63
N TYR A 1037 22.04 7.73 -10.10
CA TYR A 1037 21.38 7.69 -8.80
C TYR A 1037 20.29 6.60 -8.76
N LEU A 1038 19.45 6.44 -9.78
CA LEU A 1038 18.45 5.36 -9.81
C LEU A 1038 19.10 3.97 -9.77
N ALA A 1039 20.16 3.76 -10.55
CA ALA A 1039 20.87 2.48 -10.60
C ALA A 1039 21.75 2.19 -9.37
N HIS A 1040 22.12 3.20 -8.58
CA HIS A 1040 23.14 3.08 -7.54
C HIS A 1040 22.89 1.95 -6.52
N PRO A 1041 21.66 1.67 -6.03
CA PRO A 1041 21.46 0.59 -5.07
C PRO A 1041 21.72 -0.78 -5.70
N PHE A 1042 21.28 -1.00 -6.94
CA PHE A 1042 21.56 -2.25 -7.67
C PHE A 1042 23.05 -2.39 -8.03
N LEU A 1043 23.74 -1.30 -8.36
CA LEU A 1043 25.18 -1.30 -8.61
C LEU A 1043 25.97 -1.69 -7.36
N PHE A 1044 25.69 -1.06 -6.21
CA PHE A 1044 26.52 -1.16 -5.00
C PHE A 1044 26.08 -2.23 -3.99
N HIS A 1045 24.79 -2.58 -3.89
CA HIS A 1045 24.29 -3.47 -2.84
C HIS A 1045 24.87 -4.90 -2.95
N MET A 1046 25.57 -5.39 -1.92
CA MET A 1046 26.38 -6.62 -2.00
C MET A 1046 25.73 -7.90 -1.44
N GLY A 1047 24.49 -7.82 -0.93
CA GLY A 1047 23.69 -8.96 -0.45
C GLY A 1047 23.46 -10.07 -1.47
#